data_AF-B8GIG8-F1
#
_entry.id   AF-B8GIG8-F1
#
_cell.length_a   1.000
_cell.length_b   1.000
_cell.length_c   1.000
_cell.angle_alpha   90.00
_cell.angle_beta   90.00
_cell.angle_gamma   90.00
#
_symmetry.space_group_name_H-M   'P 1'
#
loop_
_entity.id
_entity.type
_entity.pdbx_description
1 polymer ?
#
loop_
_entity_poly.entity_id
_entity_poly.type
_entity_poly.pdbx_seq_one_letter_code
_entity_poly.pdbx_strand_id
1 'polypeptide(L)'
;MQEQVETLQRTTGRRIPSYRALTDYFTMVDLAIAASPYALLPAKNVEFGRVDQPMLNHIRNGVCAMVELNEVLLTLKSSAALSEAGVREAVALFAVHNLHQCIDRDRKEQTNTPAAFVETIADEFGLAAYAPTLTPADYRAVSVALQSARGDPAGMSRKGADLLRWLKFAETLAGQMSSSVTTSMRTALEAIDPGLAFSYHRFQEPIGILTNLVHTGVSAWMGQKGVYPLLVFETGVLYIGPHDVEPGALDLEAVMQIYREFEHVLNSCHAAISDPREFSRSISVQGTKGLYSAEDASFFYSGIPTVIKGFMAAAVLREEAKNRTIEIDLVEPSLLVKKANLEMQHPPATVIDILRAFVTRVVIDGQAREPGDIRIVCRPHSVDQKKYVLLPESVLIDGRPVEGTQFSIEGTGLLPSQVGYRHHLKEDFGIDIGWEAGVISYARAVAGLRRAIIVPLAAVGALSTTDPVLETCRLFQIDEDLARRMAEYARDHRGNDHHTVGGYWNYGYAIARALLDHEVNGVRFRDLTPDRKIEYLESLTDAFLSGISTEALDSFRSKLLYPYQEKLLVWFSENLNLNGSIAYGIFENKISKFGAYCRGRGICRLTGDAPFDNEEKVPSRDASMLGFSFSNRGLIGGAEPKLSVSVPVEVELGLREIGHQIRKGSDKLYFRLIPDSFHTPLMTRILSDLLSRFNTGALTNVRALALRVLDGTALDPAALAQEFFAESGGRSLFRYTATGFTGCNSTLYATYDLVFKKVKENETEFWFFGAYLGMLLAAATGCRVVVGDNPICMTSGNQFCGMVHLEALPAAVKHLFGDTIRLSTLPLVLRRASLLVVLGYEYRPYNRIEDRYFSKHLQTIRNRACPGSTLLKQLWRMNSRKDAKKRVQSRPTLLLEWALELDWIAGDQMTIQTLHELALLGMDVAVPKGYEPYKLEHLFREAVRAILTRGTQQYQREDYVDAVMGRLLKMMKRAGEHQFYGLNGQSHSESTLRFAEAFVDHVFYGLFDGNPGKLKRAENDLADGYYAATLQLRNQMYAGKKTGLSVESSNAGNQTASEGGY
;
A
#
# COMPACT_ATOMS: atom_id res chain seq x y z
N MET A 1 -14.02 -13.76 -4.58
CA MET A 1 -14.74 -14.20 -3.36
C MET A 1 -15.31 -15.61 -3.49
N GLN A 2 -16.23 -15.92 -4.41
CA GLN A 2 -16.70 -17.31 -4.61
C GLN A 2 -15.54 -18.30 -4.86
N GLU A 3 -14.65 -17.98 -5.80
CA GLU A 3 -13.46 -18.79 -6.09
C GLU A 3 -12.51 -18.92 -4.87
N GLN A 4 -12.43 -17.90 -4.01
CA GLN A 4 -11.60 -17.90 -2.80
C GLN A 4 -12.24 -18.76 -1.69
N VAL A 5 -13.56 -18.71 -1.52
CA VAL A 5 -14.29 -19.58 -0.58
C VAL A 5 -14.24 -21.03 -1.06
N GLU A 6 -14.37 -21.28 -2.36
CA GLU A 6 -14.15 -22.60 -2.94
C GLU A 6 -12.71 -23.10 -2.75
N THR A 7 -11.71 -22.22 -2.89
CA THR A 7 -10.30 -22.54 -2.59
C THR A 7 -10.08 -22.84 -1.11
N LEU A 8 -10.74 -22.10 -0.20
CA LEU A 8 -10.76 -22.36 1.24
C LEU A 8 -11.41 -23.72 1.57
N GLN A 9 -12.54 -24.04 0.94
CA GLN A 9 -13.21 -25.33 1.09
C GLN A 9 -12.35 -26.49 0.57
N ARG A 10 -11.61 -26.27 -0.53
CA ARG A 10 -10.66 -27.25 -1.09
C ARG A 10 -9.43 -27.43 -0.19
N THR A 11 -8.88 -26.35 0.37
CA THR A 11 -7.66 -26.38 1.20
C THR A 11 -7.90 -26.88 2.62
N THR A 12 -9.09 -26.66 3.19
CA THR A 12 -9.46 -27.16 4.53
C THR A 12 -10.08 -28.57 4.53
N GLY A 13 -10.38 -29.12 3.35
CA GLY A 13 -10.97 -30.46 3.19
C GLY A 13 -12.37 -30.62 3.77
N ARG A 14 -13.02 -29.54 4.22
CA ARG A 14 -14.36 -29.57 4.82
C ARG A 14 -15.32 -28.74 3.97
N ARG A 15 -16.40 -29.38 3.50
CA ARG A 15 -17.62 -28.66 3.09
C ARG A 15 -18.28 -28.14 4.36
N ILE A 16 -17.95 -26.91 4.71
CA ILE A 16 -18.45 -26.25 5.92
C ILE A 16 -19.79 -25.56 5.59
N PRO A 17 -20.92 -26.01 6.19
CA PRO A 17 -22.25 -25.50 5.82
C PRO A 17 -22.43 -23.99 6.05
N SER A 18 -21.90 -23.40 7.13
CA SER A 18 -22.10 -21.96 7.39
C SER A 18 -21.34 -21.08 6.39
N TYR A 19 -20.19 -21.53 5.88
CA TYR A 19 -19.46 -20.80 4.83
C TYR A 19 -20.13 -20.88 3.46
N ARG A 20 -20.97 -21.89 3.21
CA ARG A 20 -21.83 -21.90 2.02
C ARG A 20 -22.90 -20.82 2.09
N ALA A 21 -23.57 -20.69 3.24
CA ALA A 21 -24.51 -19.59 3.48
C ALA A 21 -23.83 -18.22 3.29
N LEU A 22 -22.63 -18.04 3.85
CA LEU A 22 -21.87 -16.80 3.68
C LEU A 22 -21.46 -16.52 2.23
N THR A 23 -21.08 -17.55 1.46
CA THR A 23 -20.77 -17.40 0.02
C THR A 23 -21.97 -16.90 -0.74
N ASP A 24 -23.13 -17.54 -0.53
CA ASP A 24 -24.36 -17.19 -1.22
C ASP A 24 -24.81 -15.77 -0.81
N TYR A 25 -24.68 -15.41 0.48
CA TYR A 25 -24.94 -14.05 0.97
C TYR A 25 -24.13 -13.04 0.17
N PHE A 26 -22.83 -13.27 0.03
CA PHE A 26 -21.94 -12.35 -0.68
C PHE A 26 -22.22 -12.25 -2.18
N THR A 27 -22.73 -13.32 -2.80
CA THR A 27 -23.05 -13.34 -4.25
C THR A 27 -24.45 -12.87 -4.59
N MET A 28 -25.39 -12.92 -3.64
CA MET A 28 -26.81 -12.62 -3.89
C MET A 28 -27.24 -11.37 -3.12
N VAL A 29 -27.02 -11.36 -1.81
CA VAL A 29 -27.57 -10.35 -0.89
C VAL A 29 -26.64 -9.14 -0.78
N ASP A 30 -25.36 -9.37 -0.48
CA ASP A 30 -24.37 -8.30 -0.28
C ASP A 30 -24.20 -7.42 -1.52
N LEU A 31 -24.13 -8.05 -2.72
CA LEU A 31 -24.06 -7.32 -3.99
C LEU A 31 -25.32 -6.48 -4.24
N ALA A 32 -26.50 -7.01 -3.91
CA ALA A 32 -27.75 -6.28 -4.04
C ALA A 32 -27.80 -5.08 -3.07
N ILE A 33 -27.40 -5.28 -1.81
CA ILE A 33 -27.27 -4.19 -0.83
C ILE A 33 -26.25 -3.15 -1.32
N ALA A 34 -25.09 -3.57 -1.82
CA ALA A 34 -24.02 -2.69 -2.29
C ALA A 34 -24.44 -1.83 -3.49
N ALA A 35 -25.29 -2.35 -4.37
CA ALA A 35 -25.86 -1.61 -5.50
C ALA A 35 -27.06 -0.72 -5.10
N SER A 36 -27.60 -0.89 -3.89
CA SER A 36 -28.75 -0.13 -3.39
C SER A 36 -28.36 1.27 -2.89
N PRO A 37 -29.30 2.23 -2.83
CA PRO A 37 -29.04 3.55 -2.24
C PRO A 37 -28.76 3.51 -0.72
N TYR A 38 -28.98 2.37 -0.07
CA TYR A 38 -28.82 2.21 1.38
C TYR A 38 -27.38 1.89 1.80
N ALA A 39 -26.52 1.42 0.88
CA ALA A 39 -25.20 0.88 1.20
C ALA A 39 -24.33 1.82 2.06
N LEU A 40 -24.30 3.11 1.71
CA LEU A 40 -23.49 4.14 2.36
C LEU A 40 -24.27 5.02 3.33
N LEU A 41 -25.54 4.69 3.62
CA LEU A 41 -26.26 5.38 4.68
C LEU A 41 -25.64 5.05 6.05
N PRO A 42 -25.62 6.00 6.99
CA PRO A 42 -25.01 5.78 8.29
C PRO A 42 -25.87 4.84 9.14
N ALA A 43 -25.35 3.66 9.48
CA ALA A 43 -25.87 2.85 10.59
C ALA A 43 -25.36 3.37 11.94
N LYS A 44 -24.11 3.86 11.96
CA LYS A 44 -23.53 4.66 13.05
C LYS A 44 -22.80 5.85 12.44
N ASN A 45 -22.76 6.98 13.15
CA ASN A 45 -22.07 8.17 12.65
C ASN A 45 -21.51 9.09 13.74
N VAL A 46 -20.60 9.98 13.34
CA VAL A 46 -19.95 10.98 14.19
C VAL A 46 -20.94 11.97 14.81
N GLU A 47 -22.02 12.30 14.12
CA GLU A 47 -23.02 13.27 14.57
C GLU A 47 -23.71 12.82 15.86
N PHE A 48 -23.70 11.52 16.14
CA PHE A 48 -24.21 10.93 17.38
C PHE A 48 -23.10 10.41 18.32
N GLY A 49 -21.87 10.91 18.17
CA GLY A 49 -20.73 10.55 19.03
C GLY A 49 -20.20 9.13 18.81
N ARG A 50 -20.49 8.53 17.65
CA ARG A 50 -19.98 7.20 17.27
C ARG A 50 -18.96 7.32 16.13
N VAL A 51 -18.25 6.24 15.84
CA VAL A 51 -17.44 6.14 14.62
C VAL A 51 -18.37 5.94 13.42
N ASP A 52 -18.04 6.57 12.29
CA ASP A 52 -18.78 6.39 11.04
C ASP A 52 -18.74 4.93 10.59
N GLN A 53 -19.93 4.36 10.39
CA GLN A 53 -20.12 2.99 9.91
C GLN A 53 -21.25 2.95 8.87
N PRO A 54 -20.97 2.58 7.60
CA PRO A 54 -21.97 2.35 6.57
C PRO A 54 -22.92 1.20 6.91
N MET A 55 -24.17 1.30 6.45
CA MET A 55 -25.19 0.24 6.61
C MET A 55 -24.70 -1.10 6.07
N LEU A 56 -24.06 -1.10 4.88
CA LEU A 56 -23.48 -2.30 4.29
C LEU A 56 -22.47 -2.98 5.23
N ASN A 57 -21.58 -2.21 5.84
CA ASN A 57 -20.58 -2.74 6.77
C ASN A 57 -21.19 -3.21 8.08
N HIS A 58 -22.17 -2.49 8.62
CA HIS A 58 -22.88 -2.92 9.83
C HIS A 58 -23.54 -4.29 9.62
N ILE A 59 -24.21 -4.48 8.48
CA ILE A 59 -24.80 -5.77 8.10
C ILE A 59 -23.70 -6.83 7.92
N ARG A 60 -22.65 -6.54 7.14
CA ARG A 60 -21.51 -7.46 6.93
C ARG A 60 -20.88 -7.92 8.23
N ASN A 61 -20.63 -7.01 9.16
CA ASN A 61 -20.00 -7.31 10.45
C ASN A 61 -20.87 -8.26 11.29
N GLY A 62 -22.17 -8.00 11.39
CA GLY A 62 -23.09 -8.88 12.12
C GLY A 62 -23.25 -10.25 11.45
N VAL A 63 -23.38 -10.29 10.12
CA VAL A 63 -23.45 -11.54 9.34
C VAL A 63 -22.20 -12.38 9.53
N CYS A 64 -21.02 -11.79 9.36
CA CYS A 64 -19.76 -12.51 9.52
C CYS A 64 -19.56 -12.98 10.96
N ALA A 65 -19.88 -12.16 11.97
CA ALA A 65 -19.78 -12.56 13.38
C ALA A 65 -20.71 -13.74 13.73
N MET A 66 -21.95 -13.77 13.20
CA MET A 66 -22.86 -14.91 13.39
C MET A 66 -22.33 -16.18 12.71
N VAL A 67 -21.85 -16.08 11.47
CA VAL A 67 -21.32 -17.23 10.74
C VAL A 67 -20.10 -17.80 11.46
N GLU A 68 -19.16 -16.95 11.89
CA GLU A 68 -17.97 -17.37 12.62
C GLU A 68 -18.33 -18.01 13.97
N LEU A 69 -19.29 -17.44 14.71
CA LEU A 69 -19.80 -18.06 15.94
C LEU A 69 -20.37 -19.46 15.65
N ASN A 70 -21.18 -19.61 14.60
CA ASN A 70 -21.78 -20.91 14.26
C ASN A 70 -20.70 -21.96 13.96
N GLU A 71 -19.61 -21.56 13.30
CA GLU A 71 -18.47 -22.43 13.04
C GLU A 71 -17.74 -22.88 14.31
N VAL A 72 -17.57 -21.97 15.27
CA VAL A 72 -17.03 -22.33 16.59
C VAL A 72 -17.99 -23.30 17.29
N LEU A 73 -19.30 -23.04 17.29
CA LEU A 73 -20.29 -23.91 17.93
C LEU A 73 -20.29 -25.33 17.33
N LEU A 74 -20.17 -25.44 16.00
CA LEU A 74 -20.03 -26.73 15.32
C LEU A 74 -18.74 -27.45 15.72
N THR A 75 -17.64 -26.71 15.83
CA THR A 75 -16.33 -27.25 16.26
C THR A 75 -16.38 -27.77 17.70
N LEU A 76 -17.06 -27.03 18.58
CA LEU A 76 -17.30 -27.39 19.98
C LEU A 76 -18.43 -28.41 20.16
N LYS A 77 -19.11 -28.81 19.07
CA LYS A 77 -20.27 -29.73 19.08
C LYS A 77 -21.41 -29.23 20.00
N SER A 78 -21.60 -27.92 20.10
CA SER A 78 -22.69 -27.32 20.86
C SER A 78 -24.04 -27.59 20.18
N SER A 79 -25.07 -27.85 20.99
CA SER A 79 -26.46 -27.98 20.53
C SER A 79 -27.07 -26.64 20.09
N ALA A 80 -26.42 -25.51 20.39
CA ALA A 80 -26.84 -24.19 19.96
C ALA A 80 -26.49 -23.90 18.49
N ALA A 81 -25.65 -24.73 17.84
CA ALA A 81 -25.28 -24.59 16.44
C ALA A 81 -26.51 -24.69 15.51
N LEU A 82 -26.62 -23.74 14.57
CA LEU A 82 -27.65 -23.72 13.54
C LEU A 82 -27.27 -24.59 12.35
N SER A 83 -28.30 -25.14 11.70
CA SER A 83 -28.17 -25.76 10.37
C SER A 83 -27.88 -24.71 9.30
N GLU A 84 -27.45 -25.13 8.10
CA GLU A 84 -27.23 -24.20 6.97
C GLU A 84 -28.47 -23.33 6.69
N ALA A 85 -29.67 -23.93 6.71
CA ALA A 85 -30.92 -23.21 6.52
C ALA A 85 -31.17 -22.21 7.65
N GLY A 86 -30.91 -22.59 8.91
CA GLY A 86 -31.04 -21.69 10.06
C GLY A 86 -30.10 -20.49 9.99
N VAL A 87 -28.85 -20.70 9.53
CA VAL A 87 -27.90 -19.60 9.29
C VAL A 87 -28.41 -18.66 8.20
N ARG A 88 -28.92 -19.20 7.08
CA ARG A 88 -29.50 -18.38 6.00
C ARG A 88 -30.68 -17.54 6.49
N GLU A 89 -31.58 -18.14 7.26
CA GLU A 89 -32.72 -17.44 7.84
C GLU A 89 -32.27 -16.31 8.80
N ALA A 90 -31.31 -16.58 9.69
CA ALA A 90 -30.77 -15.58 10.60
C ALA A 90 -30.10 -14.41 9.87
N VAL A 91 -29.29 -14.72 8.84
CA VAL A 91 -28.63 -13.72 7.99
C VAL A 91 -29.65 -12.86 7.24
N ALA A 92 -30.67 -13.47 6.64
CA ALA A 92 -31.70 -12.75 5.89
C ALA A 92 -32.53 -11.81 6.79
N LEU A 93 -32.89 -12.28 7.99
CA LEU A 93 -33.58 -11.45 8.98
C LEU A 93 -32.68 -10.31 9.50
N PHE A 94 -31.38 -10.56 9.67
CA PHE A 94 -30.44 -9.51 10.05
C PHE A 94 -30.23 -8.49 8.93
N ALA A 95 -30.27 -8.84 7.65
CA ALA A 95 -30.09 -7.87 6.56
C ALA A 95 -31.11 -6.71 6.58
N VAL A 96 -32.31 -6.93 7.14
CA VAL A 96 -33.39 -5.94 7.17
C VAL A 96 -33.59 -5.26 8.53
N HIS A 97 -32.82 -5.62 9.56
CA HIS A 97 -33.14 -5.25 10.94
C HIS A 97 -33.08 -3.73 11.21
N ASN A 98 -32.21 -3.01 10.50
CA ASN A 98 -32.01 -1.57 10.65
C ASN A 98 -32.71 -0.72 9.58
N LEU A 99 -33.60 -1.30 8.77
CA LEU A 99 -34.33 -0.56 7.72
C LEU A 99 -35.24 0.54 8.28
N HIS A 100 -35.68 0.43 9.54
CA HIS A 100 -36.43 1.49 10.22
C HIS A 100 -35.65 2.82 10.30
N GLN A 101 -34.31 2.78 10.19
CA GLN A 101 -33.46 3.98 10.16
C GLN A 101 -33.46 4.71 8.81
N CYS A 102 -34.06 4.10 7.77
CA CYS A 102 -34.02 4.61 6.39
C CYS A 102 -35.29 5.36 5.96
N ILE A 103 -36.34 5.40 6.80
CA ILE A 103 -37.69 5.85 6.40
C ILE A 103 -37.98 7.29 6.80
N ASP A 104 -37.52 7.75 7.98
CA ASP A 104 -37.68 9.15 8.39
C ASP A 104 -36.63 9.62 9.41
N ARG A 105 -36.32 10.92 9.40
CA ARG A 105 -35.29 11.55 10.26
C ARG A 105 -35.74 11.75 11.70
N ASP A 106 -37.04 11.70 11.97
CA ASP A 106 -37.58 11.89 13.31
C ASP A 106 -37.62 10.58 14.10
N ARG A 107 -36.72 10.46 15.09
CA ARG A 107 -36.53 9.25 15.92
C ARG A 107 -37.79 8.77 16.65
N LYS A 108 -38.85 9.59 16.73
CA LYS A 108 -40.06 9.27 17.48
C LYS A 108 -41.04 8.36 16.71
N GLU A 109 -40.99 8.32 15.38
CA GLU A 109 -41.93 7.56 14.53
C GLU A 109 -41.37 6.22 14.00
N GLN A 110 -40.14 5.86 14.38
CA GLN A 110 -39.37 4.71 13.90
C GLN A 110 -39.92 3.30 14.24
N THR A 111 -41.12 3.20 14.81
CA THR A 111 -41.73 1.92 15.26
C THR A 111 -42.80 1.38 14.33
N ASN A 112 -43.15 2.09 13.25
CA ASN A 112 -44.21 1.69 12.31
C ASN A 112 -43.70 1.62 10.86
N THR A 113 -42.67 0.81 10.63
CA THR A 113 -42.20 0.51 9.27
C THR A 113 -43.34 -0.15 8.46
N PRO A 114 -43.79 0.44 7.33
CA PRO A 114 -44.86 -0.14 6.52
C PRO A 114 -44.48 -1.52 5.98
N ALA A 115 -45.40 -2.48 6.03
CA ALA A 115 -45.16 -3.85 5.55
C ALA A 115 -44.68 -3.89 4.09
N ALA A 116 -45.36 -3.13 3.22
CA ALA A 116 -45.02 -3.00 1.80
C ALA A 116 -43.58 -2.45 1.59
N PHE A 117 -43.09 -1.60 2.48
CA PHE A 117 -41.73 -1.09 2.40
C PHE A 117 -40.72 -2.20 2.73
N VAL A 118 -40.90 -2.95 3.82
CA VAL A 118 -40.00 -4.07 4.17
C VAL A 118 -40.00 -5.14 3.08
N GLU A 119 -41.17 -5.46 2.53
CA GLU A 119 -41.31 -6.41 1.41
C GLU A 119 -40.51 -5.97 0.19
N THR A 120 -40.67 -4.70 -0.21
CA THR A 120 -39.93 -4.14 -1.35
C THR A 120 -38.42 -4.25 -1.13
N ILE A 121 -37.93 -3.90 0.06
CA ILE A 121 -36.49 -3.98 0.35
C ILE A 121 -36.01 -5.43 0.43
N ALA A 122 -36.79 -6.34 1.01
CA ALA A 122 -36.42 -7.75 1.06
C ALA A 122 -36.30 -8.37 -0.34
N ASP A 123 -37.17 -7.97 -1.26
CA ASP A 123 -37.09 -8.35 -2.67
C ASP A 123 -35.89 -7.69 -3.38
N GLU A 124 -35.66 -6.39 -3.17
CA GLU A 124 -34.50 -5.66 -3.70
C GLU A 124 -33.18 -6.29 -3.24
N PHE A 125 -33.10 -6.75 -1.99
CA PHE A 125 -31.93 -7.43 -1.43
C PHE A 125 -31.85 -8.92 -1.80
N GLY A 126 -32.79 -9.44 -2.60
CA GLY A 126 -32.79 -10.83 -3.06
C GLY A 126 -33.02 -11.87 -1.95
N LEU A 127 -33.65 -11.48 -0.84
CA LEU A 127 -33.76 -12.33 0.36
C LEU A 127 -34.70 -13.52 0.17
N ALA A 128 -35.73 -13.38 -0.68
CA ALA A 128 -36.66 -14.47 -0.99
C ALA A 128 -35.95 -15.66 -1.69
N ALA A 129 -34.97 -15.39 -2.54
CA ALA A 129 -34.16 -16.42 -3.18
C ALA A 129 -33.12 -17.02 -2.23
N TYR A 130 -32.55 -16.20 -1.34
CA TYR A 130 -31.51 -16.61 -0.40
C TYR A 130 -32.05 -17.44 0.78
N ALA A 131 -33.23 -17.09 1.31
CA ALA A 131 -33.89 -17.75 2.43
C ALA A 131 -35.40 -17.97 2.13
N PRO A 132 -35.75 -18.93 1.25
CA PRO A 132 -37.10 -19.10 0.69
C PRO A 132 -38.17 -19.53 1.71
N THR A 133 -37.74 -19.91 2.90
CA THR A 133 -38.61 -20.34 3.99
C THR A 133 -39.12 -19.17 4.83
N LEU A 134 -38.60 -17.96 4.65
CA LEU A 134 -39.06 -16.75 5.32
C LEU A 134 -40.23 -16.10 4.58
N THR A 135 -41.12 -15.47 5.34
CA THR A 135 -42.28 -14.73 4.84
C THR A 135 -42.10 -13.22 5.05
N PRO A 136 -42.83 -12.37 4.31
CA PRO A 136 -42.90 -10.93 4.57
C PRO A 136 -43.14 -10.55 6.04
N ALA A 137 -43.99 -11.32 6.74
CA ALA A 137 -44.28 -11.11 8.14
C ALA A 137 -43.05 -11.31 9.05
N ASP A 138 -42.16 -12.25 8.70
CA ASP A 138 -40.92 -12.50 9.44
C ASP A 138 -39.96 -11.32 9.32
N TYR A 139 -39.78 -10.78 8.11
CA TYR A 139 -38.93 -9.61 7.87
C TYR A 139 -39.47 -8.36 8.59
N ARG A 140 -40.79 -8.14 8.53
CA ARG A 140 -41.43 -7.02 9.23
C ARG A 140 -41.23 -7.14 10.74
N ALA A 141 -41.42 -8.34 11.31
CA ALA A 141 -41.30 -8.58 12.73
C ALA A 141 -39.92 -8.17 13.29
N VAL A 142 -38.84 -8.50 12.58
CA VAL A 142 -37.47 -8.23 13.06
C VAL A 142 -37.01 -6.78 12.83
N SER A 143 -37.60 -6.08 11.84
CA SER A 143 -37.27 -4.68 11.55
C SER A 143 -37.61 -3.71 12.70
N VAL A 144 -38.46 -4.13 13.64
CA VAL A 144 -38.92 -3.33 14.80
C VAL A 144 -38.51 -3.96 16.15
N ALA A 145 -38.33 -5.28 16.21
CA ALA A 145 -38.18 -6.03 17.47
C ALA A 145 -36.85 -5.83 18.23
N LEU A 146 -35.79 -5.32 17.60
CA LEU A 146 -34.49 -5.16 18.25
C LEU A 146 -34.35 -3.85 19.06
N GLN A 147 -35.34 -2.95 19.05
CA GLN A 147 -35.35 -1.75 19.89
C GLN A 147 -35.88 -2.05 21.31
N SER A 148 -34.98 -2.09 22.29
CA SER A 148 -35.26 -2.46 23.69
C SER A 148 -36.24 -1.56 24.45
N ALA A 149 -36.59 -0.38 23.94
CA ALA A 149 -37.48 0.57 24.62
C ALA A 149 -38.89 0.66 24.02
N ARG A 150 -39.13 0.14 22.80
CA ARG A 150 -40.37 0.42 22.03
C ARG A 150 -40.80 -0.68 21.05
N GLY A 151 -40.09 -1.81 20.95
CA GLY A 151 -40.52 -2.91 20.08
C GLY A 151 -41.87 -3.48 20.53
N ASP A 152 -42.75 -3.81 19.59
CA ASP A 152 -44.03 -4.49 19.86
C ASP A 152 -43.81 -6.02 19.89
N PRO A 153 -43.77 -6.66 21.07
CA PRO A 153 -43.56 -8.10 21.17
C PRO A 153 -44.76 -8.89 20.63
N ALA A 154 -45.93 -8.27 20.48
CA ALA A 154 -47.16 -8.93 20.04
C ALA A 154 -47.18 -9.21 18.52
N GLY A 155 -46.33 -8.53 17.73
CA GLY A 155 -46.20 -8.71 16.27
C GLY A 155 -45.08 -9.66 15.84
N MET A 156 -44.42 -10.35 16.78
CA MET A 156 -43.27 -11.22 16.48
C MET A 156 -43.71 -12.54 15.86
N SER A 157 -43.13 -12.91 14.71
CA SER A 157 -43.37 -14.23 14.12
C SER A 157 -42.65 -15.33 14.90
N ARG A 158 -43.10 -16.59 14.78
CA ARG A 158 -42.45 -17.74 15.43
C ARG A 158 -40.97 -17.85 15.05
N LYS A 159 -40.65 -17.70 13.76
CA LYS A 159 -39.26 -17.76 13.29
C LYS A 159 -38.42 -16.58 13.80
N GLY A 160 -38.99 -15.38 13.83
CA GLY A 160 -38.35 -14.21 14.40
C GLY A 160 -38.04 -14.41 15.89
N ALA A 161 -38.95 -15.02 16.65
CA ALA A 161 -38.74 -15.36 18.06
C ALA A 161 -37.63 -16.40 18.26
N ASP A 162 -37.63 -17.47 17.44
CA ASP A 162 -36.66 -18.56 17.54
C ASP A 162 -35.22 -18.08 17.28
N LEU A 163 -35.05 -17.11 16.37
CA LEU A 163 -33.75 -16.55 15.97
C LEU A 163 -33.39 -15.23 16.69
N LEU A 164 -34.26 -14.69 17.54
CA LEU A 164 -34.06 -13.39 18.19
C LEU A 164 -32.73 -13.30 18.96
N ARG A 165 -32.32 -14.39 19.63
CA ARG A 165 -31.04 -14.45 20.35
C ARG A 165 -29.83 -14.25 19.43
N TRP A 166 -29.88 -14.83 18.22
CA TRP A 166 -28.84 -14.67 17.21
C TRP A 166 -28.80 -13.26 16.65
N LEU A 167 -29.96 -12.66 16.38
CA LEU A 167 -30.06 -11.27 15.90
C LEU A 167 -29.55 -10.26 16.92
N LYS A 168 -29.87 -10.46 18.22
CA LYS A 168 -29.35 -9.64 19.32
C LYS A 168 -27.83 -9.79 19.48
N PHE A 169 -27.31 -11.00 19.34
CA PHE A 169 -25.87 -11.25 19.35
C PHE A 169 -25.17 -10.50 18.21
N ALA A 170 -25.66 -10.66 16.97
CA ALA A 170 -25.14 -9.99 15.79
C ALA A 170 -25.13 -8.46 15.96
N GLU A 171 -26.25 -7.88 16.40
CA GLU A 171 -26.37 -6.43 16.59
C GLU A 171 -25.44 -5.92 17.69
N THR A 172 -25.30 -6.68 18.78
CA THR A 172 -24.38 -6.35 19.88
C THR A 172 -22.95 -6.28 19.39
N LEU A 173 -22.55 -7.17 18.48
CA LEU A 173 -21.19 -7.19 17.94
C LEU A 173 -20.97 -6.20 16.80
N ALA A 174 -21.95 -6.04 15.90
CA ALA A 174 -21.79 -5.42 14.57
C ALA A 174 -21.08 -4.06 14.51
N GLY A 175 -21.07 -3.28 15.59
CA GLY A 175 -20.17 -2.13 15.67
C GLY A 175 -19.50 -1.93 17.01
N GLN A 176 -18.89 -3.00 17.53
CA GLN A 176 -17.86 -2.93 18.55
C GLN A 176 -16.58 -2.37 17.96
N MET A 177 -15.92 -1.46 18.68
CA MET A 177 -14.69 -0.79 18.20
C MET A 177 -13.41 -1.32 18.89
N SER A 178 -13.55 -2.28 19.79
CA SER A 178 -12.46 -2.82 20.61
C SER A 178 -12.68 -4.30 20.85
N SER A 179 -11.58 -5.04 21.04
CA SER A 179 -11.60 -6.45 21.45
C SER A 179 -12.04 -6.66 22.89
N SER A 180 -12.16 -5.59 23.69
CA SER A 180 -12.57 -5.68 25.10
C SER A 180 -14.02 -6.16 25.25
N VAL A 181 -14.24 -7.08 26.20
CA VAL A 181 -15.55 -7.67 26.46
C VAL A 181 -16.44 -6.72 27.27
N THR A 182 -17.66 -6.50 26.81
CA THR A 182 -18.68 -5.70 27.51
C THR A 182 -19.77 -6.58 28.14
N THR A 183 -20.53 -6.05 29.10
CA THR A 183 -21.64 -6.79 29.75
C THR A 183 -22.71 -7.21 28.74
N SER A 184 -23.02 -6.37 27.75
CA SER A 184 -23.99 -6.71 26.70
C SER A 184 -23.52 -7.86 25.83
N MET A 185 -22.21 -7.91 25.50
CA MET A 185 -21.62 -9.03 24.75
C MET A 185 -21.77 -10.33 25.53
N ARG A 186 -21.40 -10.32 26.82
CA ARG A 186 -21.51 -11.50 27.69
C ARG A 186 -22.96 -11.99 27.77
N THR A 187 -23.90 -11.09 28.04
CA THR A 187 -25.33 -11.42 28.13
C THR A 187 -25.87 -12.00 26.81
N ALA A 188 -25.43 -11.46 25.67
CA ALA A 188 -25.84 -11.95 24.36
C ALA A 188 -25.27 -13.34 24.05
N LEU A 189 -24.02 -13.62 24.46
CA LEU A 189 -23.40 -14.93 24.30
C LEU A 189 -24.04 -15.98 25.22
N GLU A 190 -24.26 -15.65 26.49
CA GLU A 190 -24.93 -16.53 27.46
C GLU A 190 -26.34 -16.94 27.00
N ALA A 191 -27.04 -16.04 26.29
CA ALA A 191 -28.34 -16.34 25.70
C ALA A 191 -28.29 -17.31 24.51
N ILE A 192 -27.11 -17.45 23.87
CA ILE A 192 -26.87 -18.46 22.82
C ILE A 192 -26.43 -19.77 23.45
N ASP A 193 -25.36 -19.72 24.25
CA ASP A 193 -24.77 -20.87 24.93
C ASP A 193 -24.09 -20.41 26.23
N PRO A 194 -24.64 -20.75 27.42
CA PRO A 194 -24.05 -20.37 28.70
C PRO A 194 -22.75 -21.11 29.03
N GLY A 195 -22.40 -22.16 28.27
CA GLY A 195 -21.15 -22.91 28.43
C GLY A 195 -19.92 -22.21 27.82
N LEU A 196 -20.10 -21.03 27.19
CA LEU A 196 -19.04 -20.31 26.51
C LEU A 196 -18.70 -18.99 27.19
N ALA A 197 -17.44 -18.57 27.03
CA ALA A 197 -16.94 -17.29 27.50
C ALA A 197 -16.10 -16.60 26.42
N PHE A 198 -16.03 -15.27 26.53
CA PHE A 198 -15.10 -14.47 25.75
C PHE A 198 -13.76 -14.35 26.46
N SER A 199 -12.69 -14.39 25.68
CA SER A 199 -11.35 -13.92 26.07
C SER A 199 -10.87 -12.91 25.03
N TYR A 200 -9.91 -12.06 25.36
CA TYR A 200 -9.36 -11.12 24.39
C TYR A 200 -7.91 -10.76 24.70
N HIS A 201 -7.20 -10.36 23.65
CA HIS A 201 -6.00 -9.56 23.82
C HIS A 201 -6.16 -8.20 23.13
N ARG A 202 -5.39 -7.24 23.62
CA ARG A 202 -5.20 -5.92 23.00
C ARG A 202 -3.72 -5.56 23.03
N PHE A 203 -3.28 -4.89 21.98
CA PHE A 203 -1.94 -4.37 21.81
C PHE A 203 -2.04 -2.86 21.61
N GLN A 204 -1.34 -2.08 22.43
CA GLN A 204 -1.55 -0.63 22.47
C GLN A 204 -0.98 0.11 21.25
N GLU A 205 0.04 -0.45 20.60
CA GLU A 205 0.84 0.22 19.58
C GLU A 205 0.76 -0.53 18.23
N PRO A 206 -0.26 -0.27 17.39
CA PRO A 206 -0.39 -0.91 16.09
C PRO A 206 0.52 -0.25 15.04
N ILE A 207 1.63 -0.91 14.72
CA ILE A 207 2.66 -0.39 13.79
C ILE A 207 2.58 -0.98 12.38
N GLY A 208 1.90 -2.12 12.19
CA GLY A 208 1.67 -2.72 10.88
C GLY A 208 1.93 -4.23 10.85
N ILE A 209 2.80 -4.69 9.95
CA ILE A 209 3.07 -6.11 9.71
C ILE A 209 3.56 -6.81 10.99
N LEU A 210 4.45 -6.17 11.75
CA LEU A 210 4.96 -6.68 13.02
C LEU A 210 3.82 -6.89 14.03
N THR A 211 2.91 -5.93 14.19
CA THR A 211 1.75 -6.09 15.08
C THR A 211 0.82 -7.21 14.58
N ASN A 212 0.64 -7.33 13.26
CA ASN A 212 -0.14 -8.42 12.67
C ASN A 212 0.48 -9.80 13.00
N LEU A 213 1.82 -9.91 12.97
CA LEU A 213 2.55 -11.10 13.41
C LEU A 213 2.41 -11.37 14.91
N VAL A 214 2.45 -10.32 15.75
CA VAL A 214 2.17 -10.45 17.20
C VAL A 214 0.78 -11.00 17.44
N HIS A 215 -0.25 -10.44 16.79
CA HIS A 215 -1.62 -10.93 16.92
C HIS A 215 -1.75 -12.38 16.48
N THR A 216 -1.05 -12.77 15.43
CA THR A 216 -1.01 -14.16 14.94
C THR A 216 -0.33 -15.09 15.95
N GLY A 217 0.81 -14.69 16.53
CA GLY A 217 1.52 -15.45 17.57
C GLY A 217 0.71 -15.61 18.86
N VAL A 218 0.08 -14.54 19.35
CA VAL A 218 -0.83 -14.62 20.50
C VAL A 218 -2.02 -15.54 20.19
N SER A 219 -2.58 -15.46 18.97
CA SER A 219 -3.69 -16.32 18.57
C SER A 219 -3.30 -17.79 18.49
N ALA A 220 -2.08 -18.10 18.04
CA ALA A 220 -1.54 -19.46 18.03
C ALA A 220 -1.40 -20.01 19.45
N TRP A 221 -0.83 -19.23 20.37
CA TRP A 221 -0.74 -19.57 21.79
C TRP A 221 -2.13 -19.78 22.44
N MET A 222 -3.07 -18.88 22.15
CA MET A 222 -4.47 -18.99 22.60
C MET A 222 -5.15 -20.25 22.06
N GLY A 223 -4.91 -20.60 20.79
CA GLY A 223 -5.42 -21.83 20.18
C GLY A 223 -4.95 -23.11 20.90
N GLN A 224 -3.71 -23.13 21.38
CA GLN A 224 -3.18 -24.25 22.18
C GLN A 224 -3.90 -24.41 23.53
N LYS A 225 -4.57 -23.35 24.02
CA LYS A 225 -5.40 -23.38 25.23
C LYS A 225 -6.86 -23.77 24.96
N GLY A 226 -7.26 -23.95 23.70
CA GLY A 226 -8.63 -24.35 23.33
C GLY A 226 -9.62 -23.20 23.17
N VAL A 227 -9.12 -21.96 22.97
CA VAL A 227 -9.94 -20.79 22.63
C VAL A 227 -9.67 -20.35 21.19
N TYR A 228 -10.71 -19.92 20.47
CA TYR A 228 -10.68 -19.70 19.03
C TYR A 228 -10.91 -18.23 18.69
N PRO A 229 -10.20 -17.65 17.70
CA PRO A 229 -10.39 -16.26 17.30
C PRO A 229 -11.77 -16.08 16.66
N LEU A 230 -12.52 -15.07 17.13
CA LEU A 230 -13.84 -14.72 16.62
C LEU A 230 -13.79 -13.42 15.80
N LEU A 231 -13.29 -12.34 16.42
CA LEU A 231 -13.25 -11.01 15.82
C LEU A 231 -11.83 -10.42 15.90
N VAL A 232 -11.38 -9.82 14.80
CA VAL A 232 -10.05 -9.26 14.61
C VAL A 232 -10.17 -7.74 14.42
N PHE A 233 -9.60 -7.00 15.36
CA PHE A 233 -9.56 -5.54 15.40
C PHE A 233 -8.15 -5.05 15.06
N GLU A 234 -8.02 -3.75 14.72
CA GLU A 234 -6.72 -3.09 14.51
C GLU A 234 -5.74 -3.32 15.68
N THR A 235 -6.27 -3.34 16.90
CA THR A 235 -5.47 -3.38 18.13
C THR A 235 -5.58 -4.70 18.87
N GLY A 236 -6.27 -5.73 18.36
CA GLY A 236 -6.44 -6.95 19.15
C GLY A 236 -7.39 -7.97 18.56
N VAL A 237 -7.55 -9.09 19.27
CA VAL A 237 -8.45 -10.19 18.86
C VAL A 237 -9.36 -10.54 20.03
N LEU A 238 -10.64 -10.72 19.72
CA LEU A 238 -11.64 -11.30 20.59
C LEU A 238 -11.74 -12.80 20.27
N TYR A 239 -11.65 -13.62 21.29
CA TYR A 239 -11.72 -15.07 21.24
C TYR A 239 -12.97 -15.59 21.95
N ILE A 240 -13.33 -16.81 21.61
CA ILE A 240 -14.42 -17.55 22.23
C ILE A 240 -13.95 -18.98 22.54
N GLY A 241 -14.39 -19.51 23.68
CA GLY A 241 -14.14 -20.90 24.06
C GLY A 241 -14.97 -21.31 25.25
N PRO A 242 -14.77 -22.54 25.76
CA PRO A 242 -15.48 -23.04 26.93
C PRO A 242 -15.26 -22.13 28.15
N HIS A 243 -16.30 -21.92 28.96
CA HIS A 243 -16.26 -21.03 30.13
C HIS A 243 -15.24 -21.49 31.21
N ASP A 244 -14.93 -22.78 31.27
CA ASP A 244 -13.94 -23.36 32.18
C ASP A 244 -12.49 -23.21 31.71
N VAL A 245 -12.29 -22.74 30.47
CA VAL A 245 -10.97 -22.48 29.89
C VAL A 245 -10.63 -21.00 30.06
N GLU A 246 -9.86 -20.69 31.10
CA GLU A 246 -9.24 -19.37 31.26
C GLU A 246 -7.77 -19.41 30.82
N PRO A 247 -7.38 -18.63 29.79
CA PRO A 247 -5.97 -18.34 29.56
C PRO A 247 -5.49 -17.52 30.75
N GLY A 248 -4.67 -18.13 31.62
CA GLY A 248 -4.26 -17.57 32.91
C GLY A 248 -3.58 -16.20 32.84
N ALA A 249 -3.13 -15.70 33.99
CA ALA A 249 -2.50 -14.38 34.09
C ALA A 249 -1.24 -14.26 33.19
N LEU A 250 -1.00 -13.06 32.67
CA LEU A 250 0.17 -12.75 31.86
C LEU A 250 1.42 -12.60 32.76
N ASP A 251 2.04 -13.72 33.09
CA ASP A 251 3.29 -13.80 33.87
C ASP A 251 4.54 -13.96 32.98
N LEU A 252 5.71 -14.13 33.60
CA LEU A 252 6.98 -14.29 32.88
C LEU A 252 6.95 -15.48 31.92
N GLU A 253 6.41 -16.62 32.36
CA GLU A 253 6.36 -17.83 31.55
C GLU A 253 5.41 -17.64 30.36
N ALA A 254 4.23 -17.06 30.60
CA ALA A 254 3.26 -16.76 29.55
C ALA A 254 3.84 -15.82 28.49
N VAL A 255 4.52 -14.73 28.89
CA VAL A 255 5.16 -13.81 27.93
C VAL A 255 6.25 -14.51 27.12
N MET A 256 7.06 -15.37 27.75
CA MET A 256 8.08 -16.14 27.03
C MET A 256 7.47 -17.15 26.05
N GLN A 257 6.38 -17.83 26.42
CA GLN A 257 5.66 -18.75 25.52
C GLN A 257 5.07 -17.99 24.33
N ILE A 258 4.41 -16.85 24.58
CA ILE A 258 3.85 -15.99 23.52
C ILE A 258 4.96 -15.48 22.58
N TYR A 259 6.11 -15.07 23.12
CA TYR A 259 7.25 -14.65 22.31
C TYR A 259 7.76 -15.78 21.40
N ARG A 260 7.84 -17.02 21.90
CA ARG A 260 8.25 -18.19 21.10
C ARG A 260 7.27 -18.47 19.95
N GLU A 261 5.97 -18.39 20.21
CA GLU A 261 4.95 -18.53 19.16
C GLU A 261 5.04 -17.39 18.13
N PHE A 262 5.22 -16.15 18.58
CA PHE A 262 5.46 -15.02 17.69
C PHE A 262 6.71 -15.23 16.82
N GLU A 263 7.81 -15.67 17.40
CA GLU A 263 9.05 -15.90 16.67
C GLU A 263 8.90 -17.03 15.65
N HIS A 264 8.24 -18.12 16.02
CA HIS A 264 7.94 -19.20 15.09
C HIS A 264 7.12 -18.70 13.89
N VAL A 265 6.10 -17.85 14.15
CA VAL A 265 5.33 -17.19 13.10
C VAL A 265 6.23 -16.28 12.25
N LEU A 266 7.06 -15.43 12.86
CA LEU A 266 7.98 -14.53 12.15
C LEU A 266 8.96 -15.30 11.25
N ASN A 267 9.58 -16.38 11.74
CA ASN A 267 10.57 -17.16 10.98
C ASN A 267 9.96 -17.96 9.82
N SER A 268 8.63 -18.18 9.84
CA SER A 268 7.89 -18.87 8.78
C SER A 268 7.05 -17.96 7.91
N CYS A 269 7.00 -16.65 8.20
CA CYS A 269 5.92 -15.81 7.67
C CYS A 269 6.02 -15.47 6.18
N HIS A 270 7.19 -15.62 5.55
CA HIS A 270 7.40 -15.22 4.16
C HIS A 270 8.52 -16.06 3.52
N ALA A 271 8.44 -16.37 2.23
CA ALA A 271 9.46 -17.18 1.54
C ALA A 271 10.86 -16.53 1.58
N ALA A 272 10.96 -15.22 1.36
CA ALA A 272 12.22 -14.47 1.50
C ALA A 272 12.85 -14.49 2.91
N ILE A 273 12.12 -14.98 3.92
CA ILE A 273 12.58 -15.16 5.31
C ILE A 273 12.84 -16.64 5.59
N SER A 274 11.94 -17.53 5.17
CA SER A 274 11.91 -18.95 5.56
C SER A 274 12.58 -19.91 4.57
N ASP A 275 12.62 -19.57 3.28
CA ASP A 275 13.26 -20.38 2.23
C ASP A 275 14.72 -19.89 2.03
N PRO A 276 15.74 -20.73 2.31
CA PRO A 276 17.14 -20.40 2.08
C PRO A 276 17.45 -19.89 0.67
N ARG A 277 16.76 -20.40 -0.35
CA ARG A 277 16.97 -20.03 -1.75
C ARG A 277 16.51 -18.61 -2.02
N GLU A 278 15.34 -18.24 -1.52
CA GLU A 278 14.79 -16.89 -1.62
C GLU A 278 15.56 -15.91 -0.73
N PHE A 279 15.86 -16.30 0.52
CA PHE A 279 16.68 -15.50 1.44
C PHE A 279 18.07 -15.19 0.87
N SER A 280 18.65 -16.10 0.07
CA SER A 280 19.94 -15.88 -0.58
C SER A 280 20.01 -14.57 -1.37
N ARG A 281 18.88 -13.98 -1.80
CA ARG A 281 18.79 -12.69 -2.50
C ARG A 281 19.05 -11.49 -1.60
N SER A 282 18.85 -11.62 -0.29
CA SER A 282 19.09 -10.59 0.73
C SER A 282 20.57 -10.51 1.15
N ILE A 283 21.37 -11.54 0.84
CA ILE A 283 22.80 -11.54 1.14
C ILE A 283 23.53 -10.52 0.26
N SER A 284 24.41 -9.71 0.84
CA SER A 284 25.24 -8.73 0.13
C SER A 284 26.71 -9.15 0.11
N VAL A 285 27.49 -8.56 -0.81
CA VAL A 285 28.95 -8.71 -0.84
C VAL A 285 29.56 -7.49 -0.15
N GLN A 286 30.32 -7.72 0.92
CA GLN A 286 30.86 -6.63 1.74
C GLN A 286 32.13 -6.01 1.14
N GLY A 287 32.00 -4.80 0.57
CA GLY A 287 33.10 -3.91 0.19
C GLY A 287 34.16 -4.55 -0.74
N THR A 288 35.40 -4.07 -0.67
CA THR A 288 36.56 -4.62 -1.40
C THR A 288 37.00 -6.00 -0.90
N LYS A 289 36.60 -6.39 0.32
CA LYS A 289 36.95 -7.66 0.99
C LYS A 289 36.25 -8.86 0.37
N GLY A 290 35.12 -8.63 -0.28
CA GLY A 290 34.44 -9.62 -1.11
C GLY A 290 33.67 -10.70 -0.37
N LEU A 291 33.66 -10.80 0.96
CA LEU A 291 32.88 -11.83 1.69
C LEU A 291 31.36 -11.60 1.62
N TYR A 292 30.58 -12.67 1.84
CA TYR A 292 29.12 -12.54 2.02
C TYR A 292 28.76 -12.04 3.41
N SER A 293 27.74 -11.19 3.47
CA SER A 293 27.19 -10.62 4.70
C SER A 293 25.67 -10.56 4.64
N ALA A 294 25.03 -10.79 5.78
CA ALA A 294 23.64 -10.45 6.03
C ALA A 294 23.58 -9.34 7.09
N GLU A 295 22.47 -8.60 7.13
CA GLU A 295 22.21 -7.64 8.19
C GLU A 295 21.88 -8.37 9.50
N ASP A 296 22.23 -7.79 10.65
CA ASP A 296 22.01 -8.42 11.96
C ASP A 296 20.52 -8.77 12.17
N ALA A 297 19.62 -7.88 11.74
CA ALA A 297 18.18 -8.10 11.80
C ALA A 297 17.70 -9.32 10.97
N SER A 298 18.45 -9.76 9.96
CA SER A 298 18.12 -10.95 9.17
C SER A 298 18.16 -12.23 10.01
N PHE A 299 19.06 -12.31 11.00
CA PHE A 299 19.12 -13.43 11.94
C PHE A 299 17.90 -13.46 12.86
N PHE A 300 17.38 -12.29 13.21
CA PHE A 300 16.16 -12.16 13.99
C PHE A 300 14.92 -12.60 13.19
N TYR A 301 14.76 -12.15 11.94
CA TYR A 301 13.58 -12.54 11.15
C TYR A 301 13.62 -13.99 10.67
N SER A 302 14.78 -14.49 10.24
CA SER A 302 14.88 -15.77 9.50
C SER A 302 15.32 -16.93 10.38
N GLY A 303 15.89 -16.64 11.55
CA GLY A 303 16.53 -17.62 12.41
C GLY A 303 17.93 -18.02 11.92
N ILE A 304 18.78 -18.44 12.86
CA ILE A 304 20.18 -18.83 12.61
C ILE A 304 20.28 -19.92 11.52
N PRO A 305 19.50 -21.02 11.56
CA PRO A 305 19.64 -22.09 10.56
C PRO A 305 19.38 -21.61 9.14
N THR A 306 18.31 -20.83 8.93
CA THR A 306 17.92 -20.33 7.61
C THR A 306 18.94 -19.36 7.04
N VAL A 307 19.54 -18.50 7.89
CA VAL A 307 20.61 -17.60 7.43
C VAL A 307 21.84 -18.41 7.01
N ILE A 308 22.26 -19.43 7.77
CA ILE A 308 23.40 -20.29 7.40
C ILE A 308 23.13 -20.98 6.06
N LYS A 309 21.97 -21.62 5.93
CA LYS A 309 21.54 -22.28 4.69
C LYS A 309 21.43 -21.28 3.53
N GLY A 310 21.02 -20.04 3.81
CA GLY A 310 20.98 -18.96 2.83
C GLY A 310 22.34 -18.57 2.28
N PHE A 311 23.39 -18.55 3.12
CA PHE A 311 24.78 -18.36 2.67
C PHE A 311 25.23 -19.50 1.75
N MET A 312 24.84 -20.74 2.08
CA MET A 312 25.12 -21.91 1.23
C MET A 312 24.38 -21.83 -0.11
N ALA A 313 23.09 -21.49 -0.09
CA ALA A 313 22.31 -21.28 -1.30
C ALA A 313 22.89 -20.15 -2.17
N ALA A 314 23.32 -19.04 -1.55
CA ALA A 314 24.01 -17.96 -2.26
C ALA A 314 25.31 -18.42 -2.92
N ALA A 315 26.08 -19.31 -2.28
CA ALA A 315 27.31 -19.87 -2.85
C ALA A 315 27.05 -20.62 -4.16
N VAL A 316 25.93 -21.34 -4.24
CA VAL A 316 25.55 -22.15 -5.40
C VAL A 316 24.86 -21.30 -6.48
N LEU A 317 23.91 -20.45 -6.08
CA LEU A 317 23.03 -19.71 -7.01
C LEU A 317 23.68 -18.47 -7.63
N ARG A 318 24.73 -17.92 -7.00
CA ARG A 318 25.39 -16.71 -7.47
C ARG A 318 26.70 -17.09 -8.16
N GLU A 319 26.65 -17.42 -9.44
CA GLU A 319 27.87 -17.61 -10.22
C GLU A 319 28.43 -16.25 -10.66
N GLU A 320 29.66 -15.93 -10.23
CA GLU A 320 30.28 -14.63 -10.52
C GLU A 320 31.13 -14.68 -11.79
N ALA A 321 30.49 -14.86 -12.95
CA ALA A 321 31.14 -14.93 -14.26
C ALA A 321 31.57 -13.55 -14.82
N LYS A 322 31.77 -12.54 -13.96
CA LYS A 322 32.20 -11.21 -14.42
C LYS A 322 33.66 -11.25 -14.86
N ASN A 323 33.92 -10.81 -16.08
CA ASN A 323 35.28 -10.56 -16.54
C ASN A 323 35.95 -9.52 -15.65
N ARG A 324 37.20 -9.79 -15.30
CA ARG A 324 38.05 -8.90 -14.49
C ARG A 324 39.32 -8.62 -15.25
N THR A 325 39.91 -7.47 -14.95
CA THR A 325 41.08 -6.98 -15.66
C THR A 325 42.29 -6.98 -14.73
N ILE A 326 43.39 -7.51 -15.25
CA ILE A 326 44.75 -7.27 -14.75
C ILE A 326 45.38 -6.26 -15.72
N GLU A 327 45.84 -5.13 -15.19
CA GLU A 327 46.58 -4.12 -15.94
C GLU A 327 48.05 -4.22 -15.53
N ILE A 328 48.95 -4.24 -16.52
CA ILE A 328 50.39 -4.41 -16.35
C ILE A 328 51.07 -3.27 -17.10
N ASP A 329 52.00 -2.59 -16.44
CA ASP A 329 52.92 -1.65 -17.06
C ASP A 329 54.36 -2.15 -16.82
N LEU A 330 55.15 -2.29 -17.88
CA LEU A 330 56.56 -2.71 -17.80
C LEU A 330 57.54 -1.52 -17.78
N VAL A 331 57.11 -0.32 -18.14
CA VAL A 331 57.93 0.91 -18.17
C VAL A 331 58.00 1.53 -16.78
N GLU A 332 56.84 1.64 -16.13
CA GLU A 332 56.71 1.92 -14.69
C GLU A 332 56.17 0.63 -14.03
N PRO A 333 57.05 -0.34 -13.69
CA PRO A 333 56.67 -1.69 -13.30
C PRO A 333 55.52 -1.70 -12.30
N SER A 334 54.33 -2.09 -12.75
CA SER A 334 53.15 -2.15 -11.90
C SER A 334 52.18 -3.23 -12.39
N LEU A 335 51.54 -3.90 -11.43
CA LEU A 335 50.53 -4.93 -11.67
C LEU A 335 49.29 -4.58 -10.84
N LEU A 336 48.24 -4.13 -11.54
CA LEU A 336 46.99 -3.72 -10.93
C LEU A 336 45.91 -4.77 -11.16
N VAL A 337 45.26 -5.20 -10.09
CA VAL A 337 44.07 -6.04 -10.14
C VAL A 337 42.89 -5.19 -9.69
N LYS A 338 41.88 -5.01 -10.55
CA LYS A 338 40.77 -4.05 -10.31
C LYS A 338 41.25 -2.63 -9.99
N LYS A 339 42.25 -2.13 -10.71
CA LYS A 339 42.82 -0.77 -10.54
C LYS A 339 43.47 -0.54 -9.17
N ALA A 340 43.87 -1.59 -8.48
CA ALA A 340 44.58 -1.51 -7.20
C ALA A 340 45.83 -2.39 -7.23
N ASN A 341 46.89 -1.92 -6.57
CA ASN A 341 48.11 -2.70 -6.38
C ASN A 341 47.82 -3.97 -5.59
N LEU A 342 48.44 -5.07 -6.00
CA LEU A 342 48.38 -6.33 -5.28
C LEU A 342 49.38 -6.30 -4.11
N GLU A 343 48.96 -5.76 -2.97
CA GLU A 343 49.77 -5.76 -1.74
C GLU A 343 49.71 -7.13 -1.02
N MET A 344 50.87 -7.69 -0.68
CA MET A 344 51.01 -8.98 0.02
C MET A 344 51.99 -8.87 1.20
N GLN A 345 51.84 -9.70 2.25
CA GLN A 345 52.73 -9.67 3.42
C GLN A 345 53.94 -10.60 3.33
N HIS A 346 53.94 -11.51 2.35
CA HIS A 346 55.04 -12.42 2.06
C HIS A 346 55.50 -12.26 0.62
N PRO A 347 56.74 -12.69 0.28
CA PRO A 347 57.26 -12.60 -1.07
C PRO A 347 56.33 -13.35 -2.02
N PRO A 348 55.68 -12.65 -2.96
CA PRO A 348 54.68 -13.26 -3.81
C PRO A 348 55.28 -14.19 -4.86
N ALA A 349 54.42 -15.01 -5.46
CA ALA A 349 54.79 -15.86 -6.58
C ALA A 349 55.58 -15.06 -7.63
N THR A 350 56.80 -15.51 -7.94
CA THR A 350 57.64 -14.89 -8.99
C THR A 350 57.09 -15.12 -10.40
N VAL A 351 56.06 -15.96 -10.50
CA VAL A 351 55.38 -16.32 -11.74
C VAL A 351 53.88 -16.40 -11.48
N ILE A 352 53.10 -15.73 -12.33
CA ILE A 352 51.64 -15.88 -12.40
C ILE A 352 51.30 -16.57 -13.73
N ASP A 353 50.73 -17.77 -13.65
CA ASP A 353 50.36 -18.59 -14.81
C ASP A 353 48.83 -18.73 -14.91
N ILE A 354 48.25 -18.17 -15.99
CA ILE A 354 46.81 -18.15 -16.29
C ILE A 354 46.58 -18.95 -17.56
N LEU A 355 45.79 -20.03 -17.47
CA LEU A 355 45.46 -20.84 -18.63
C LEU A 355 44.53 -20.08 -19.58
N ARG A 356 44.70 -20.28 -20.89
CA ARG A 356 43.91 -19.70 -21.99
C ARG A 356 42.41 -19.81 -21.75
N ALA A 357 41.96 -20.94 -21.21
CA ALA A 357 40.55 -21.21 -20.94
C ALA A 357 39.87 -20.16 -20.03
N PHE A 358 40.65 -19.38 -19.27
CA PHE A 358 40.15 -18.35 -18.37
C PHE A 358 40.40 -16.92 -18.87
N VAL A 359 41.07 -16.76 -20.03
CA VAL A 359 41.37 -15.46 -20.63
C VAL A 359 40.36 -15.19 -21.75
N THR A 360 39.64 -14.08 -21.60
CA THR A 360 38.63 -13.64 -22.58
C THR A 360 39.17 -12.63 -23.58
N ARG A 361 40.12 -11.78 -23.17
CA ARG A 361 40.70 -10.75 -24.02
C ARG A 361 42.10 -10.38 -23.54
N VAL A 362 43.00 -10.12 -24.48
CA VAL A 362 44.31 -9.52 -24.21
C VAL A 362 44.46 -8.28 -25.07
N VAL A 363 44.87 -7.17 -24.47
CA VAL A 363 45.21 -5.92 -25.15
C VAL A 363 46.65 -5.57 -24.81
N ILE A 364 47.45 -5.26 -25.81
CA ILE A 364 48.86 -4.88 -25.68
C ILE A 364 49.05 -3.53 -26.38
N ASP A 365 49.51 -2.52 -25.66
CA ASP A 365 49.70 -1.14 -26.13
C ASP A 365 48.47 -0.60 -26.89
N GLY A 366 47.27 -0.89 -26.38
CA GLY A 366 46.00 -0.49 -26.98
C GLY A 366 45.49 -1.36 -28.13
N GLN A 367 46.25 -2.35 -28.59
CA GLN A 367 45.85 -3.28 -29.66
C GLN A 367 45.39 -4.63 -29.11
N ALA A 368 44.24 -5.12 -29.57
CA ALA A 368 43.75 -6.44 -29.19
C ALA A 368 44.61 -7.56 -29.82
N ARG A 369 44.84 -8.62 -29.05
CA ARG A 369 45.59 -9.81 -29.46
C ARG A 369 44.80 -11.08 -29.15
N GLU A 370 45.14 -12.17 -29.84
CA GLU A 370 44.57 -13.49 -29.59
C GLU A 370 44.93 -13.97 -28.17
N PRO A 371 43.96 -14.43 -27.36
CA PRO A 371 44.23 -15.00 -26.05
C PRO A 371 44.97 -16.35 -26.13
N GLY A 372 45.98 -16.51 -25.29
CA GLY A 372 46.74 -17.76 -25.10
C GLY A 372 46.98 -18.05 -23.61
N ASP A 373 47.82 -19.05 -23.32
CA ASP A 373 48.29 -19.30 -21.95
C ASP A 373 49.22 -18.16 -21.53
N ILE A 374 48.83 -17.43 -20.50
CA ILE A 374 49.57 -16.24 -20.04
C ILE A 374 50.50 -16.63 -18.90
N ARG A 375 51.75 -16.20 -18.99
CA ARG A 375 52.71 -16.26 -17.90
C ARG A 375 53.30 -14.88 -17.64
N ILE A 376 53.07 -14.34 -16.46
CA ILE A 376 53.64 -13.06 -16.02
C ILE A 376 54.81 -13.39 -15.11
N VAL A 377 56.02 -13.00 -15.50
CA VAL A 377 57.21 -13.11 -14.67
C VAL A 377 57.33 -11.82 -13.88
N CYS A 378 57.46 -11.94 -12.57
CA CYS A 378 57.47 -10.84 -11.64
C CYS A 378 58.64 -10.98 -10.66
N ARG A 379 59.15 -9.84 -10.20
CA ARG A 379 60.05 -9.77 -9.04
C ARG A 379 59.32 -9.22 -7.81
N PRO A 380 59.54 -9.79 -6.61
CA PRO A 380 59.09 -9.20 -5.36
C PRO A 380 59.76 -7.84 -5.13
N HIS A 381 59.00 -6.85 -4.68
CA HIS A 381 59.55 -5.59 -4.19
C HIS A 381 58.95 -5.23 -2.84
N SER A 382 59.80 -5.05 -1.83
CA SER A 382 59.39 -4.62 -0.50
C SER A 382 59.06 -3.12 -0.51
N VAL A 383 57.82 -2.79 -0.13
CA VAL A 383 57.31 -1.43 0.04
C VAL A 383 57.53 -0.95 1.49
N ASP A 384 57.34 -1.83 2.47
CA ASP A 384 57.73 -1.65 3.87
C ASP A 384 58.20 -2.98 4.51
N GLN A 385 58.56 -2.98 5.80
CA GLN A 385 59.04 -4.16 6.53
C GLN A 385 58.12 -5.40 6.50
N LYS A 386 56.85 -5.24 6.09
CA LYS A 386 55.82 -6.29 6.03
C LYS A 386 54.96 -6.23 4.77
N LYS A 387 55.30 -5.45 3.74
CA LYS A 387 54.50 -5.34 2.51
C LYS A 387 55.35 -5.50 1.26
N TYR A 388 54.87 -6.35 0.36
CA TYR A 388 55.46 -6.64 -0.94
C TYR A 388 54.45 -6.34 -2.05
N VAL A 389 54.96 -5.88 -3.19
CA VAL A 389 54.23 -5.78 -4.46
C VAL A 389 54.94 -6.62 -5.51
N LEU A 390 54.18 -7.06 -6.52
CA LEU A 390 54.73 -7.71 -7.71
C LEU A 390 55.09 -6.66 -8.74
N LEU A 391 56.38 -6.55 -9.07
CA LEU A 391 56.83 -5.76 -10.20
C LEU A 391 56.97 -6.68 -11.41
N PRO A 392 56.17 -6.52 -12.47
CA PRO A 392 56.24 -7.34 -13.65
C PRO A 392 57.55 -7.07 -14.41
N GLU A 393 58.19 -8.13 -14.87
CA GLU A 393 59.43 -8.08 -15.67
C GLU A 393 59.18 -8.47 -17.12
N SER A 394 58.31 -9.46 -17.35
CA SER A 394 57.92 -9.87 -18.70
C SER A 394 56.58 -10.58 -18.72
N VAL A 395 55.91 -10.56 -19.87
CA VAL A 395 54.67 -11.31 -20.12
C VAL A 395 54.92 -12.25 -21.30
N LEU A 396 54.60 -13.53 -21.11
CA LEU A 396 54.63 -14.54 -22.16
C LEU A 396 53.21 -14.98 -22.51
N ILE A 397 52.96 -15.20 -23.79
CA ILE A 397 51.72 -15.81 -24.30
C ILE A 397 52.12 -17.08 -25.06
N ASP A 398 51.50 -18.21 -24.70
CA ASP A 398 51.83 -19.55 -25.20
C ASP A 398 53.33 -19.90 -25.09
N GLY A 399 53.93 -19.47 -23.98
CA GLY A 399 55.35 -19.71 -23.67
C GLY A 399 56.33 -18.85 -24.45
N ARG A 400 55.87 -17.88 -25.26
CA ARG A 400 56.73 -16.95 -26.01
C ARG A 400 56.65 -15.54 -25.41
N PRO A 401 57.79 -14.85 -25.19
CA PRO A 401 57.79 -13.44 -24.80
C PRO A 401 57.07 -12.59 -25.85
N VAL A 402 56.27 -11.62 -25.42
CA VAL A 402 55.55 -10.73 -26.32
C VAL A 402 56.10 -9.31 -26.20
N GLU A 403 56.42 -8.68 -27.34
CA GLU A 403 56.86 -7.29 -27.38
C GLU A 403 55.67 -6.36 -27.08
N GLY A 404 55.79 -5.56 -26.01
CA GLY A 404 54.82 -4.54 -25.62
C GLY A 404 55.15 -3.94 -24.25
N THR A 405 54.61 -2.76 -23.96
CA THR A 405 54.89 -2.03 -22.70
C THR A 405 53.74 -2.02 -21.71
N GLN A 406 52.51 -1.99 -22.20
CA GLN A 406 51.28 -1.98 -21.40
C GLN A 406 50.38 -3.14 -21.81
N PHE A 407 49.94 -3.94 -20.84
CA PHE A 407 49.07 -5.08 -21.06
C PHE A 407 47.78 -4.94 -20.25
N SER A 408 46.67 -5.32 -20.86
CA SER A 408 45.39 -5.49 -20.19
C SER A 408 44.85 -6.88 -20.50
N ILE A 409 44.75 -7.69 -19.45
CA ILE A 409 44.31 -9.09 -19.52
C ILE A 409 42.94 -9.16 -18.87
N GLU A 410 41.92 -9.46 -19.67
CA GLU A 410 40.56 -9.66 -19.19
C GLU A 410 40.24 -11.15 -19.18
N GLY A 411 39.72 -11.64 -18.05
CA GLY A 411 39.39 -13.05 -17.91
C GLY A 411 38.31 -13.34 -16.88
N THR A 412 37.78 -14.56 -16.90
CA THR A 412 36.93 -15.09 -15.85
C THR A 412 37.82 -15.57 -14.69
N GLY A 413 37.51 -15.17 -13.46
CA GLY A 413 38.47 -15.29 -12.35
C GLY A 413 39.35 -14.03 -12.27
N LEU A 414 40.60 -14.13 -11.83
CA LEU A 414 41.54 -13.00 -11.66
C LEU A 414 41.25 -12.10 -10.44
N LEU A 415 40.85 -12.71 -9.32
CA LEU A 415 40.83 -12.04 -8.01
C LEU A 415 42.23 -11.89 -7.41
N PRO A 416 42.44 -10.92 -6.49
CA PRO A 416 43.67 -10.84 -5.70
C PRO A 416 44.09 -12.18 -5.08
N SER A 417 43.15 -12.98 -4.58
CA SER A 417 43.43 -14.32 -4.04
C SER A 417 43.94 -15.31 -5.10
N GLN A 418 43.41 -15.26 -6.33
CA GLN A 418 43.85 -16.16 -7.42
C GLN A 418 45.17 -15.69 -8.04
N VAL A 419 45.37 -14.37 -8.17
CA VAL A 419 46.58 -13.77 -8.76
C VAL A 419 47.76 -13.79 -7.79
N GLY A 420 47.54 -13.47 -6.51
CA GLY A 420 48.62 -13.31 -5.54
C GLY A 420 48.82 -14.49 -4.59
N TYR A 421 47.74 -15.16 -4.19
CA TYR A 421 47.78 -16.13 -3.09
C TYR A 421 47.62 -17.60 -3.52
N ARG A 422 47.27 -17.87 -4.79
CA ARG A 422 47.11 -19.23 -5.33
C ARG A 422 48.37 -20.07 -5.11
N HIS A 423 49.55 -19.53 -5.38
CA HIS A 423 50.83 -20.23 -5.20
C HIS A 423 51.06 -20.59 -3.74
N HIS A 424 50.87 -19.64 -2.82
CA HIS A 424 51.04 -19.86 -1.38
C HIS A 424 50.06 -20.91 -0.84
N LEU A 425 48.79 -20.89 -1.26
CA LEU A 425 47.83 -21.93 -0.86
C LEU A 425 48.26 -23.33 -1.34
N LYS A 426 48.91 -23.41 -2.50
CA LYS A 426 49.46 -24.66 -3.03
C LYS A 426 50.71 -25.10 -2.27
N GLU A 427 51.61 -24.19 -1.94
CA GLU A 427 52.82 -24.48 -1.16
C GLU A 427 52.49 -24.88 0.28
N ASP A 428 51.67 -24.09 0.97
CA ASP A 428 51.39 -24.26 2.40
C ASP A 428 50.43 -25.42 2.67
N PHE A 429 49.42 -25.61 1.81
CA PHE A 429 48.34 -26.58 2.04
C PHE A 429 48.24 -27.69 0.99
N GLY A 430 49.02 -27.63 -0.09
CA GLY A 430 48.93 -28.60 -1.19
C GLY A 430 47.70 -28.41 -2.08
N ILE A 431 47.02 -27.25 -2.00
CA ILE A 431 45.76 -27.00 -2.72
C ILE A 431 45.95 -25.93 -3.79
N ASP A 432 45.71 -26.31 -5.04
CA ASP A 432 45.61 -25.37 -6.14
C ASP A 432 44.16 -24.92 -6.33
N ILE A 433 43.87 -23.68 -5.92
CA ILE A 433 42.51 -23.11 -6.01
C ILE A 433 42.06 -22.82 -7.45
N GLY A 434 42.98 -22.82 -8.41
CA GLY A 434 42.71 -22.58 -9.83
C GLY A 434 42.16 -21.19 -10.16
N TRP A 435 41.72 -21.05 -11.42
CA TRP A 435 41.22 -19.79 -12.00
C TRP A 435 39.69 -19.78 -12.20
N GLU A 436 39.02 -20.89 -11.97
CA GLU A 436 37.57 -21.06 -12.12
C GLU A 436 36.80 -20.01 -11.30
N ALA A 437 35.79 -19.36 -11.91
CA ALA A 437 34.97 -18.37 -11.21
C ALA A 437 34.08 -18.99 -10.11
N GLY A 438 33.75 -20.28 -10.24
CA GLY A 438 32.89 -21.00 -9.30
C GLY A 438 33.42 -21.01 -7.86
N VAL A 439 34.73 -21.14 -7.65
CA VAL A 439 35.35 -21.19 -6.31
C VAL A 439 35.11 -19.91 -5.49
N ILE A 440 34.90 -18.79 -6.17
CA ILE A 440 34.78 -17.46 -5.55
C ILE A 440 33.55 -17.41 -4.64
N SER A 441 32.39 -17.82 -5.13
CA SER A 441 31.13 -17.71 -4.37
C SER A 441 31.12 -18.60 -3.13
N TYR A 442 31.69 -19.81 -3.22
CA TYR A 442 31.91 -20.68 -2.06
C TYR A 442 32.87 -20.04 -1.06
N ALA A 443 34.04 -19.54 -1.51
CA ALA A 443 35.00 -18.92 -0.61
C ALA A 443 34.41 -17.72 0.17
N ARG A 444 33.53 -16.95 -0.48
CA ARG A 444 32.81 -15.83 0.15
C ARG A 444 31.80 -16.29 1.19
N ALA A 445 31.06 -17.35 0.91
CA ALA A 445 30.13 -17.94 1.85
C ALA A 445 30.87 -18.51 3.05
N VAL A 446 31.95 -19.27 2.85
CA VAL A 446 32.80 -19.82 3.91
C VAL A 446 33.36 -18.69 4.80
N ALA A 447 33.96 -17.65 4.19
CA ALA A 447 34.52 -16.53 4.94
C ALA A 447 33.44 -15.71 5.69
N GLY A 448 32.26 -15.57 5.07
CA GLY A 448 31.10 -14.91 5.66
C GLY A 448 30.55 -15.67 6.87
N LEU A 449 30.32 -16.98 6.73
CA LEU A 449 29.88 -17.88 7.81
C LEU A 449 30.88 -17.94 8.95
N ARG A 450 32.18 -18.03 8.65
CA ARG A 450 33.22 -17.95 9.68
C ARG A 450 33.04 -16.72 10.55
N ARG A 451 32.87 -15.55 9.92
CA ARG A 451 32.77 -14.27 10.61
C ARG A 451 31.45 -14.11 11.37
N ALA A 452 30.34 -14.47 10.73
CA ALA A 452 29.00 -14.20 11.25
C ALA A 452 28.54 -15.27 12.27
N ILE A 453 29.05 -16.50 12.18
CA ILE A 453 28.55 -17.65 12.95
C ILE A 453 29.66 -18.31 13.77
N ILE A 454 30.73 -18.78 13.11
CA ILE A 454 31.75 -19.62 13.77
C ILE A 454 32.52 -18.85 14.84
N VAL A 455 33.05 -17.67 14.51
CA VAL A 455 33.82 -16.84 15.46
C VAL A 455 32.97 -16.46 16.69
N PRO A 456 31.72 -15.98 16.53
CA PRO A 456 30.82 -15.77 17.66
C PRO A 456 30.53 -17.03 18.49
N LEU A 457 30.25 -18.18 17.85
CA LEU A 457 29.99 -19.45 18.55
C LEU A 457 31.22 -19.93 19.35
N ALA A 458 32.42 -19.82 18.78
CA ALA A 458 33.66 -20.11 19.48
C ALA A 458 33.86 -19.18 20.70
N ALA A 459 33.52 -17.90 20.57
CA ALA A 459 33.67 -16.92 21.65
C ALA A 459 32.73 -17.16 22.84
N VAL A 460 31.60 -17.87 22.65
CA VAL A 460 30.71 -18.28 23.75
C VAL A 460 31.03 -19.68 24.28
N GLY A 461 32.05 -20.35 23.76
CA GLY A 461 32.41 -21.72 24.14
C GLY A 461 31.40 -22.76 23.65
N ALA A 462 30.61 -22.46 22.62
CA ALA A 462 29.61 -23.39 22.07
C ALA A 462 30.22 -24.46 21.16
N LEU A 463 31.46 -24.29 20.74
CA LEU A 463 32.14 -25.18 19.81
C LEU A 463 33.20 -26.02 20.51
N SER A 464 33.56 -27.16 19.92
CA SER A 464 34.53 -28.08 20.52
C SER A 464 35.94 -27.47 20.68
N THR A 465 36.29 -26.50 19.83
CA THR A 465 37.54 -25.77 19.86
C THR A 465 37.27 -24.27 19.74
N THR A 466 38.20 -23.46 20.23
CA THR A 466 38.16 -22.00 20.05
C THR A 466 38.84 -21.54 18.75
N ASP A 467 39.32 -22.48 17.93
CA ASP A 467 40.05 -22.21 16.69
C ASP A 467 39.07 -22.03 15.51
N PRO A 468 38.89 -20.80 14.98
CA PRO A 468 37.93 -20.56 13.92
C PRO A 468 38.23 -21.30 12.62
N VAL A 469 39.50 -21.69 12.36
CA VAL A 469 39.88 -22.43 11.15
C VAL A 469 39.38 -23.87 11.26
N LEU A 470 39.64 -24.55 12.38
CA LEU A 470 39.19 -25.92 12.62
C LEU A 470 37.66 -26.01 12.60
N GLU A 471 36.98 -25.09 13.27
CA GLU A 471 35.52 -25.10 13.34
C GLU A 471 34.87 -24.82 11.99
N THR A 472 35.46 -23.94 11.17
CA THR A 472 34.99 -23.73 9.80
C THR A 472 35.24 -24.98 8.94
N CYS A 473 36.40 -25.63 9.06
CA CYS A 473 36.68 -26.89 8.38
C CYS A 473 35.68 -27.99 8.79
N ARG A 474 35.29 -28.05 10.07
CA ARG A 474 34.29 -29.01 10.56
C ARG A 474 32.91 -28.79 9.93
N LEU A 475 32.44 -27.55 9.83
CA LEU A 475 31.16 -27.23 9.17
C LEU A 475 31.12 -27.76 7.73
N PHE A 476 32.23 -27.66 7.01
CA PHE A 476 32.33 -28.12 5.62
C PHE A 476 32.84 -29.57 5.48
N GLN A 477 32.99 -30.31 6.59
CA GLN A 477 33.53 -31.68 6.63
C GLN A 477 34.83 -31.85 5.84
N ILE A 478 35.74 -30.88 5.99
CA ILE A 478 37.06 -30.94 5.36
C ILE A 478 37.90 -32.03 6.03
N ASP A 479 38.68 -32.74 5.22
CA ASP A 479 39.64 -33.75 5.65
C ASP A 479 40.47 -33.31 6.87
N GLU A 480 40.63 -34.21 7.85
CA GLU A 480 41.25 -33.87 9.13
C GLU A 480 42.72 -33.44 8.99
N ASP A 481 43.47 -34.03 8.07
CA ASP A 481 44.88 -33.69 7.88
C ASP A 481 45.03 -32.32 7.23
N LEU A 482 44.18 -31.99 6.25
CA LEU A 482 44.12 -30.65 5.70
C LEU A 482 43.68 -29.60 6.73
N ALA A 483 42.61 -29.89 7.49
CA ALA A 483 42.10 -28.99 8.51
C ALA A 483 43.17 -28.70 9.59
N ARG A 484 43.90 -29.73 10.02
CA ARG A 484 45.00 -29.62 10.99
C ARG A 484 46.13 -28.75 10.46
N ARG A 485 46.59 -28.98 9.22
CA ARG A 485 47.64 -28.15 8.59
C ARG A 485 47.25 -26.68 8.50
N MET A 486 46.02 -26.39 8.10
CA MET A 486 45.53 -25.00 8.03
C MET A 486 45.49 -24.33 9.41
N ALA A 487 45.06 -25.05 10.44
CA ALA A 487 44.99 -24.54 11.81
C ALA A 487 46.36 -24.36 12.47
N GLU A 488 47.28 -25.32 12.29
CA GLU A 488 48.67 -25.24 12.74
C GLU A 488 49.35 -24.03 12.09
N TYR A 489 49.19 -23.85 10.77
CA TYR A 489 49.74 -22.68 10.08
C TYR A 489 49.22 -21.37 10.68
N ALA A 490 47.90 -21.23 10.86
CA ALA A 490 47.29 -20.03 11.43
C ALA A 490 47.80 -19.73 12.85
N ARG A 491 48.06 -20.78 13.64
CA ARG A 491 48.58 -20.69 15.01
C ARG A 491 50.04 -20.28 15.03
N ASP A 492 50.87 -20.93 14.23
CA ASP A 492 52.33 -20.72 14.17
C ASP A 492 52.67 -19.33 13.63
N HIS A 493 51.82 -18.76 12.78
CA HIS A 493 51.99 -17.45 12.17
C HIS A 493 51.10 -16.37 12.78
N ARG A 494 50.61 -16.54 14.01
CA ARG A 494 49.69 -15.58 14.65
C ARG A 494 50.27 -14.15 14.66
N GLY A 495 49.57 -13.22 14.02
CA GLY A 495 49.97 -11.81 13.90
C GLY A 495 50.85 -11.48 12.68
N ASN A 496 51.30 -12.48 11.93
CA ASN A 496 51.98 -12.38 10.63
C ASN A 496 51.37 -13.35 9.59
N ASP A 497 50.14 -13.84 9.82
CA ASP A 497 49.48 -14.81 8.95
C ASP A 497 49.08 -14.17 7.62
N HIS A 498 49.85 -14.49 6.58
CA HIS A 498 49.70 -13.90 5.26
C HIS A 498 48.42 -14.34 4.53
N HIS A 499 47.70 -15.34 5.06
CA HIS A 499 46.37 -15.76 4.57
C HIS A 499 45.22 -14.96 5.19
N THR A 500 45.49 -13.99 6.09
CA THR A 500 44.47 -13.12 6.74
C THR A 500 44.61 -11.62 6.43
N VAL A 501 45.34 -11.28 5.37
CA VAL A 501 45.81 -9.91 5.08
C VAL A 501 44.77 -9.07 4.32
N GLY A 502 44.74 -7.76 4.61
CA GLY A 502 43.91 -6.81 3.84
C GLY A 502 42.40 -7.05 4.01
N GLY A 503 41.99 -7.86 4.98
CA GLY A 503 40.62 -8.30 5.17
C GLY A 503 40.19 -9.48 4.29
N TYR A 504 41.10 -10.08 3.52
CA TYR A 504 40.89 -11.36 2.86
C TYR A 504 41.17 -12.51 3.84
N TRP A 505 40.44 -13.61 3.69
CA TRP A 505 40.65 -14.83 4.45
C TRP A 505 40.83 -15.98 3.46
N ASN A 506 42.07 -16.20 3.03
CA ASN A 506 42.40 -17.07 1.91
C ASN A 506 42.15 -18.56 2.20
N TYR A 507 42.13 -18.95 3.49
CA TYR A 507 41.64 -20.25 3.93
C TYR A 507 40.25 -20.59 3.37
N GLY A 508 39.38 -19.59 3.15
CA GLY A 508 38.08 -19.78 2.52
C GLY A 508 38.16 -20.34 1.10
N TYR A 509 39.20 -20.00 0.33
CA TYR A 509 39.42 -20.56 -1.00
C TYR A 509 39.95 -22.00 -0.96
N ALA A 510 40.80 -22.32 0.01
CA ALA A 510 41.26 -23.69 0.24
C ALA A 510 40.08 -24.60 0.60
N ILE A 511 39.22 -24.18 1.55
CA ILE A 511 37.99 -24.90 1.94
C ILE A 511 37.04 -25.03 0.74
N ALA A 512 36.81 -23.95 0.00
CA ALA A 512 35.95 -23.98 -1.18
C ALA A 512 36.46 -24.95 -2.26
N ARG A 513 37.77 -24.99 -2.49
CA ARG A 513 38.36 -25.92 -3.46
C ARG A 513 38.25 -27.37 -2.99
N ALA A 514 38.57 -27.64 -1.73
CA ALA A 514 38.42 -28.96 -1.12
C ALA A 514 36.97 -29.46 -1.20
N LEU A 515 35.99 -28.59 -0.93
CA LEU A 515 34.57 -28.89 -1.09
C LEU A 515 34.21 -29.21 -2.56
N LEU A 516 34.69 -28.42 -3.52
CA LEU A 516 34.40 -28.63 -4.95
C LEU A 516 34.99 -29.94 -5.50
N ASP A 517 36.09 -30.41 -4.92
CA ASP A 517 36.76 -31.66 -5.27
C ASP A 517 36.23 -32.88 -4.48
N HIS A 518 35.46 -32.64 -3.41
CA HIS A 518 34.88 -33.69 -2.57
C HIS A 518 33.88 -34.56 -3.33
N GLU A 519 33.87 -35.87 -3.06
CA GLU A 519 32.93 -36.82 -3.67
C GLU A 519 31.69 -37.05 -2.78
N VAL A 520 30.51 -36.76 -3.33
CA VAL A 520 29.22 -37.01 -2.69
C VAL A 520 28.55 -38.18 -3.40
N ASN A 521 28.47 -39.33 -2.74
CA ASN A 521 27.96 -40.58 -3.31
C ASN A 521 28.65 -40.98 -4.64
N GLY A 522 29.97 -40.83 -4.72
CA GLY A 522 30.78 -41.18 -5.89
C GLY A 522 30.74 -40.18 -7.05
N VAL A 523 30.15 -38.99 -6.85
CA VAL A 523 30.15 -37.89 -7.83
C VAL A 523 30.81 -36.67 -7.20
N ARG A 524 31.74 -36.02 -7.91
CA ARG A 524 32.38 -34.79 -7.40
C ARG A 524 31.34 -33.69 -7.19
N PHE A 525 31.43 -32.97 -6.09
CA PHE A 525 30.48 -31.94 -5.70
C PHE A 525 30.30 -30.89 -6.81
N ARG A 526 31.37 -30.48 -7.49
CA ARG A 526 31.31 -29.57 -8.64
C ARG A 526 30.39 -30.04 -9.78
N ASP A 527 30.25 -31.35 -9.96
CA ASP A 527 29.50 -31.99 -11.05
C ASP A 527 28.02 -32.21 -10.70
N LEU A 528 27.62 -31.92 -9.45
CA LEU A 528 26.22 -31.99 -9.02
C LEU A 528 25.36 -30.84 -9.59
N THR A 529 24.06 -31.10 -9.73
CA THR A 529 23.06 -30.08 -10.06
C THR A 529 22.95 -29.04 -8.93
N PRO A 530 22.53 -27.79 -9.21
CA PRO A 530 22.35 -26.76 -8.18
C PRO A 530 21.48 -27.20 -7.01
N ASP A 531 20.36 -27.88 -7.28
CA ASP A 531 19.46 -28.39 -6.23
C ASP A 531 20.17 -29.38 -5.29
N ARG A 532 20.89 -30.36 -5.86
CA ARG A 532 21.63 -31.36 -5.06
C ARG A 532 22.80 -30.74 -4.29
N LYS A 533 23.43 -29.69 -4.83
CA LYS A 533 24.47 -28.93 -4.12
C LYS A 533 23.89 -28.24 -2.90
N ILE A 534 22.74 -27.58 -3.04
CA ILE A 534 22.06 -26.90 -1.94
C ILE A 534 21.64 -27.93 -0.88
N GLU A 535 20.96 -29.01 -1.27
CA GLU A 535 20.54 -30.08 -0.34
C GLU A 535 21.72 -30.65 0.46
N TYR A 536 22.85 -30.90 -0.19
CA TYR A 536 24.06 -31.37 0.49
C TYR A 536 24.56 -30.35 1.53
N LEU A 537 24.71 -29.08 1.15
CA LEU A 537 25.21 -28.05 2.07
C LEU A 537 24.22 -27.74 3.22
N GLU A 538 22.92 -27.86 2.98
CA GLU A 538 21.91 -27.79 4.02
C GLU A 538 22.05 -28.95 5.01
N SER A 539 22.32 -30.17 4.53
CA SER A 539 22.57 -31.32 5.40
C SER A 539 23.83 -31.17 6.26
N LEU A 540 24.89 -30.53 5.72
CA LEU A 540 26.09 -30.17 6.49
C LEU A 540 25.76 -29.20 7.62
N THR A 541 24.89 -28.23 7.33
CA THR A 541 24.43 -27.24 8.32
C THR A 541 23.66 -27.91 9.45
N ASP A 542 22.73 -28.81 9.10
CA ASP A 542 21.93 -29.53 10.09
C ASP A 542 22.81 -30.44 10.96
N ALA A 543 23.76 -31.15 10.35
CA ALA A 543 24.73 -31.97 11.08
C ALA A 543 25.59 -31.12 12.03
N PHE A 544 26.11 -29.98 11.56
CA PHE A 544 26.92 -29.07 12.38
C PHE A 544 26.14 -28.51 13.58
N LEU A 545 24.93 -28.01 13.36
CA LEU A 545 24.09 -27.45 14.42
C LEU A 545 23.63 -28.52 15.43
N SER A 546 23.37 -29.75 14.98
CA SER A 546 23.00 -30.86 15.87
C SER A 546 24.12 -31.28 16.84
N GLY A 547 25.37 -30.94 16.52
CA GLY A 547 26.54 -31.18 17.38
C GLY A 547 26.73 -30.14 18.50
N ILE A 548 25.90 -29.10 18.56
CA ILE A 548 25.98 -28.02 19.56
C ILE A 548 24.86 -28.22 20.59
N SER A 549 25.18 -28.08 21.88
CA SER A 549 24.15 -28.21 22.93
C SER A 549 23.12 -27.08 22.85
N THR A 550 21.88 -27.36 23.29
CA THR A 550 20.79 -26.39 23.29
C THR A 550 21.14 -25.15 24.12
N GLU A 551 21.76 -25.32 25.30
CA GLU A 551 22.15 -24.22 26.18
C GLU A 551 23.20 -23.31 25.53
N ALA A 552 24.13 -23.91 24.78
CA ALA A 552 25.18 -23.17 24.09
C ALA A 552 24.63 -22.40 22.88
N LEU A 553 23.69 -23.00 22.13
CA LEU A 553 22.96 -22.32 21.07
C LEU A 553 22.12 -21.17 21.60
N ASP A 554 21.44 -21.33 22.73
CA ASP A 554 20.65 -20.28 23.37
C ASP A 554 21.54 -19.11 23.84
N SER A 555 22.73 -19.42 24.41
CA SER A 555 23.70 -18.39 24.79
C SER A 555 24.24 -17.61 23.59
N PHE A 556 24.57 -18.32 22.50
CA PHE A 556 24.98 -17.69 21.24
C PHE A 556 23.85 -16.81 20.68
N ARG A 557 22.64 -17.34 20.66
CA ARG A 557 21.46 -16.66 20.13
C ARG A 557 21.14 -15.40 20.91
N SER A 558 21.18 -15.42 22.24
CA SER A 558 20.99 -14.20 23.05
C SER A 558 22.02 -13.11 22.72
N LYS A 559 23.29 -13.47 22.48
CA LYS A 559 24.30 -12.47 22.06
C LYS A 559 24.09 -11.98 20.63
N LEU A 560 23.73 -12.87 19.71
CA LEU A 560 23.55 -12.53 18.29
C LEU A 560 22.31 -11.67 18.06
N LEU A 561 21.22 -11.98 18.76
CA LEU A 561 19.94 -11.30 18.62
C LEU A 561 19.85 -10.04 19.48
N TYR A 562 20.88 -9.70 20.25
CA TYR A 562 20.90 -8.44 21.00
C TYR A 562 20.93 -7.23 20.05
N PRO A 563 20.11 -6.17 20.27
CA PRO A 563 19.11 -6.00 21.32
C PRO A 563 17.67 -6.39 20.91
N TYR A 564 17.48 -7.06 19.76
CA TYR A 564 16.18 -7.37 19.18
C TYR A 564 15.27 -8.19 20.11
N GLN A 565 15.77 -9.32 20.60
CA GLN A 565 14.98 -10.22 21.46
C GLN A 565 14.58 -9.53 22.78
N GLU A 566 15.55 -8.93 23.47
CA GLU A 566 15.31 -8.31 24.78
C GLU A 566 14.37 -7.11 24.66
N LYS A 567 14.54 -6.27 23.64
CA LYS A 567 13.66 -5.12 23.44
C LYS A 567 12.25 -5.54 23.04
N LEU A 568 12.06 -6.61 22.27
CA LEU A 568 10.72 -7.10 21.98
C LEU A 568 10.04 -7.74 23.19
N LEU A 569 10.76 -8.43 24.07
CA LEU A 569 10.20 -8.91 25.33
C LEU A 569 9.71 -7.76 26.22
N VAL A 570 10.50 -6.67 26.33
CA VAL A 570 10.05 -5.42 26.99
C VAL A 570 8.81 -4.87 26.28
N TRP A 571 8.84 -4.75 24.95
CA TRP A 571 7.74 -4.20 24.17
C TRP A 571 6.44 -5.00 24.33
N PHE A 572 6.51 -6.34 24.37
CA PHE A 572 5.35 -7.20 24.65
C PHE A 572 4.84 -6.95 26.06
N SER A 573 5.73 -6.92 27.06
CA SER A 573 5.35 -6.72 28.45
C SER A 573 4.70 -5.36 28.74
N GLU A 574 5.05 -4.33 27.97
CA GLU A 574 4.52 -2.97 28.12
C GLU A 574 3.23 -2.73 27.31
N ASN A 575 3.02 -3.46 26.20
CA ASN A 575 1.93 -3.17 25.24
C ASN A 575 0.85 -4.26 25.15
N LEU A 576 1.16 -5.51 25.50
CA LEU A 576 0.20 -6.62 25.44
C LEU A 576 -0.67 -6.64 26.70
N ASN A 577 -1.97 -6.45 26.48
CA ASN A 577 -3.01 -6.65 27.48
C ASN A 577 -3.77 -7.94 27.16
N LEU A 578 -3.81 -8.88 28.10
CA LEU A 578 -4.58 -10.12 28.00
C LEU A 578 -5.66 -10.11 29.08
N ASN A 579 -6.93 -10.13 28.67
CA ASN A 579 -8.09 -10.11 29.58
C ASN A 579 -8.03 -8.99 30.65
N GLY A 580 -7.43 -7.84 30.33
CA GLY A 580 -7.27 -6.72 31.26
C GLY A 580 -5.93 -6.68 32.00
N SER A 581 -5.14 -7.76 31.97
CA SER A 581 -3.84 -7.87 32.63
C SER A 581 -2.67 -7.47 31.71
N ILE A 582 -1.66 -6.80 32.25
CA ILE A 582 -0.42 -6.41 31.55
C ILE A 582 0.78 -6.82 32.42
N ALA A 583 1.82 -7.35 31.79
CA ALA A 583 3.07 -7.81 32.40
C ALA A 583 4.11 -6.69 32.64
N TYR A 584 3.65 -5.47 32.94
CA TYR A 584 4.51 -4.29 32.94
C TYR A 584 5.66 -4.44 33.95
N GLY A 585 6.90 -4.26 33.47
CA GLY A 585 8.11 -4.32 34.31
C GLY A 585 8.64 -5.73 34.60
N ILE A 586 8.06 -6.79 34.00
CA ILE A 586 8.63 -8.15 34.09
C ILE A 586 10.03 -8.22 33.44
N PHE A 587 10.24 -7.46 32.37
CA PHE A 587 11.55 -7.28 31.74
C PHE A 587 12.04 -5.85 31.96
N GLU A 588 13.30 -5.70 32.38
CA GLU A 588 13.88 -4.38 32.63
C GLU A 588 14.24 -3.67 31.32
N ASN A 589 13.73 -2.44 31.15
CA ASN A 589 14.16 -1.55 30.08
C ASN A 589 15.39 -0.75 30.55
N LYS A 590 16.55 -0.91 29.89
CA LYS A 590 17.82 -0.32 30.35
C LYS A 590 17.81 1.21 30.31
N ILE A 591 16.95 1.81 29.50
CA ILE A 591 16.74 3.27 29.46
C ILE A 591 15.25 3.57 29.48
N SER A 592 14.80 4.32 30.49
CA SER A 592 13.42 4.82 30.54
C SER A 592 13.18 5.92 29.52
N LYS A 593 11.92 6.13 29.09
CA LYS A 593 11.54 7.24 28.17
C LYS A 593 12.00 8.61 28.67
N PHE A 594 11.88 8.86 29.98
CA PHE A 594 12.39 10.08 30.61
C PHE A 594 13.92 10.16 30.54
N GLY A 595 14.61 9.06 30.83
CA GLY A 595 16.07 8.97 30.72
C GLY A 595 16.58 9.23 29.29
N ALA A 596 15.91 8.66 28.27
CA ALA A 596 16.24 8.88 26.86
C ALA A 596 16.05 10.36 26.45
N TYR A 597 14.95 10.98 26.89
CA TYR A 597 14.68 12.40 26.67
C TYR A 597 15.76 13.30 27.30
N CYS A 598 16.08 13.08 28.58
CA CYS A 598 17.09 13.87 29.30
C CYS A 598 18.50 13.74 28.70
N ARG A 599 18.83 12.60 28.10
CA ARG A 599 20.13 12.37 27.44
C ARG A 599 20.21 12.95 26.02
N GLY A 600 19.13 13.50 25.48
CA GLY A 600 19.09 14.03 24.10
C GLY A 600 19.22 12.96 23.02
N ARG A 601 19.07 11.67 23.36
CA ARG A 601 19.28 10.52 22.45
C ARG A 601 17.99 10.02 21.77
N GLY A 602 16.99 10.89 21.72
CA GLY A 602 15.81 10.71 20.85
C GLY A 602 14.80 9.70 21.38
N ILE A 603 13.56 10.14 21.51
CA ILE A 603 12.38 9.27 21.47
C ILE A 603 12.07 9.04 19.99
N CYS A 604 11.86 7.79 19.57
CA CYS A 604 11.48 7.50 18.20
C CYS A 604 10.19 8.25 17.86
N ARG A 605 10.22 9.17 16.89
CA ARG A 605 9.04 9.99 16.56
C ARG A 605 7.87 9.18 15.98
N LEU A 606 8.13 7.98 15.45
CA LEU A 606 7.10 7.13 14.83
C LEU A 606 6.25 6.37 15.85
N THR A 607 6.79 6.14 17.05
CA THR A 607 6.16 5.26 18.04
C THR A 607 6.12 5.85 19.44
N GLY A 608 6.91 6.89 19.71
CA GLY A 608 7.10 7.38 21.08
C GLY A 608 7.90 6.43 21.96
N ASP A 609 8.52 5.39 21.37
CA ASP A 609 9.31 4.39 22.08
C ASP A 609 10.75 4.88 22.31
N ALA A 610 11.34 4.40 23.42
CA ALA A 610 12.73 4.68 23.76
C ALA A 610 13.67 3.62 23.17
N PRO A 611 14.92 3.99 22.82
CA PRO A 611 15.98 3.03 22.57
C PRO A 611 16.08 2.02 23.73
N PHE A 612 16.41 0.77 23.42
CA PHE A 612 16.61 -0.25 24.46
C PHE A 612 17.81 0.09 25.35
N ASP A 613 18.90 0.54 24.74
CA ASP A 613 20.14 0.91 25.41
C ASP A 613 20.80 2.13 24.72
N ASN A 614 22.12 2.26 24.85
CA ASN A 614 22.86 3.37 24.26
C ASN A 614 23.07 3.24 22.74
N GLU A 615 22.71 2.11 22.11
CA GLU A 615 22.87 1.91 20.67
C GLU A 615 21.79 2.64 19.88
N GLU A 616 22.22 3.50 18.95
CA GLU A 616 21.34 4.15 17.98
C GLU A 616 21.21 3.26 16.74
N LYS A 617 19.98 2.86 16.41
CA LYS A 617 19.67 2.17 15.16
C LYS A 617 19.29 3.19 14.08
N VAL A 618 20.11 3.27 13.04
CA VAL A 618 19.88 4.13 11.88
C VAL A 618 19.48 3.22 10.71
N PRO A 619 18.21 3.22 10.30
CA PRO A 619 17.80 2.40 9.18
C PRO A 619 18.49 2.91 7.90
N SER A 620 18.89 2.00 7.01
CA SER A 620 19.51 2.39 5.74
C SER A 620 18.56 3.27 4.94
N ARG A 621 19.05 4.18 4.09
CA ARG A 621 18.16 5.03 3.27
C ARG A 621 17.24 4.24 2.34
N ASP A 622 17.69 3.07 1.90
CA ASP A 622 16.93 2.19 1.01
C ASP A 622 15.84 1.43 1.78
N ALA A 623 16.09 1.04 3.03
CA ALA A 623 15.15 0.31 3.91
C ALA A 623 14.24 1.23 4.74
N SER A 624 14.71 2.43 5.11
CA SER A 624 13.99 3.32 6.02
C SER A 624 12.71 3.83 5.40
N MET A 625 12.72 4.11 4.10
CA MET A 625 11.61 4.69 3.36
C MET A 625 11.10 6.01 3.96
N LEU A 626 11.88 6.62 4.85
CA LEU A 626 11.57 7.86 5.57
C LEU A 626 12.03 9.07 4.75
N GLY A 627 11.19 10.10 4.67
CA GLY A 627 11.55 11.39 4.12
C GLY A 627 12.49 12.19 5.03
N PHE A 628 13.06 13.29 4.51
CA PHE A 628 13.93 14.21 5.28
C PHE A 628 13.22 14.94 6.43
N SER A 629 11.88 14.89 6.49
CA SER A 629 11.06 15.48 7.57
C SER A 629 11.17 14.72 8.91
N PHE A 630 11.82 13.55 8.92
CA PHE A 630 12.00 12.73 10.12
C PHE A 630 13.37 12.96 10.74
N SER A 631 13.37 13.66 11.86
CA SER A 631 14.54 13.84 12.73
C SER A 631 14.05 13.57 14.16
N ASN A 632 14.83 12.99 15.06
CA ASN A 632 14.34 12.80 16.44
C ASN A 632 14.18 14.14 17.21
N ARG A 633 13.51 14.13 18.37
CA ARG A 633 13.44 15.34 19.22
C ARG A 633 14.83 15.61 19.82
N GLY A 634 15.41 16.76 19.50
CA GLY A 634 16.60 17.29 20.17
C GLY A 634 16.22 18.24 21.31
N LEU A 635 17.15 18.49 22.22
CA LEU A 635 17.03 19.59 23.18
C LEU A 635 16.94 20.93 22.44
N ILE A 636 16.17 21.88 22.98
CA ILE A 636 16.10 23.25 22.43
C ILE A 636 17.53 23.83 22.41
N GLY A 637 18.03 24.19 21.22
CA GLY A 637 19.41 24.68 21.02
C GLY A 637 20.47 23.60 20.74
N GLY A 638 20.09 22.32 20.58
CA GLY A 638 20.99 21.23 20.21
C GLY A 638 21.31 21.13 18.71
N ALA A 639 22.27 20.27 18.36
CA ALA A 639 22.64 19.97 16.98
C ALA A 639 21.49 19.33 16.17
N GLU A 640 21.63 19.33 14.84
CA GLU A 640 20.64 18.76 13.92
C GLU A 640 20.33 17.29 14.28
N PRO A 641 19.05 16.88 14.41
CA PRO A 641 18.74 15.59 14.97
C PRO A 641 19.03 14.47 13.97
N LYS A 642 19.67 13.39 14.44
CA LYS A 642 19.91 12.18 13.63
C LYS A 642 18.62 11.37 13.45
N LEU A 643 18.50 10.71 12.30
CA LEU A 643 17.44 9.73 12.01
C LEU A 643 17.77 8.41 12.72
N SER A 644 17.23 8.19 13.92
CA SER A 644 17.28 6.89 14.59
C SER A 644 15.88 6.38 14.94
N VAL A 645 15.68 5.06 14.95
CA VAL A 645 14.38 4.42 15.23
C VAL A 645 14.51 3.44 16.38
N SER A 646 13.38 3.07 17.00
CA SER A 646 13.36 1.97 17.98
C SER A 646 13.45 0.62 17.28
N VAL A 647 13.85 -0.42 18.02
CA VAL A 647 13.99 -1.79 17.50
C VAL A 647 12.68 -2.29 16.86
N PRO A 648 11.47 -2.16 17.45
CA PRO A 648 10.24 -2.61 16.79
C PRO A 648 10.00 -1.92 15.44
N VAL A 649 10.39 -0.65 15.31
CA VAL A 649 10.26 0.12 14.06
C VAL A 649 11.28 -0.34 13.02
N GLU A 650 12.52 -0.60 13.42
CA GLU A 650 13.53 -1.18 12.52
C GLU A 650 13.05 -2.53 11.96
N VAL A 651 12.48 -3.37 12.83
CA VAL A 651 11.84 -4.64 12.46
C VAL A 651 10.72 -4.44 11.44
N GLU A 652 9.77 -3.55 11.73
CA GLU A 652 8.65 -3.25 10.85
C GLU A 652 9.07 -2.73 9.47
N LEU A 653 10.08 -1.86 9.41
CA LEU A 653 10.59 -1.32 8.14
C LEU A 653 11.25 -2.42 7.29
N GLY A 654 11.99 -3.34 7.91
CA GLY A 654 12.55 -4.52 7.23
C GLY A 654 11.46 -5.44 6.66
N LEU A 655 10.41 -5.71 7.43
CA LEU A 655 9.26 -6.52 6.98
C LEU A 655 8.54 -5.88 5.79
N ARG A 656 8.33 -4.56 5.82
CA ARG A 656 7.73 -3.82 4.70
C ARG A 656 8.59 -3.89 3.45
N GLU A 657 9.91 -3.71 3.58
CA GLU A 657 10.83 -3.83 2.45
C GLU A 657 10.70 -5.20 1.77
N ILE A 658 10.60 -6.27 2.56
CA ILE A 658 10.42 -7.64 2.06
C ILE A 658 9.11 -7.77 1.27
N GLY A 659 7.99 -7.26 1.79
CA GLY A 659 6.67 -7.52 1.19
C GLY A 659 6.36 -6.69 -0.06
N HIS A 660 6.66 -5.39 -0.09
CA HIS A 660 6.37 -4.58 -1.28
C HIS A 660 7.56 -4.45 -2.25
N GLN A 661 8.79 -4.75 -1.81
CA GLN A 661 10.01 -4.77 -2.65
C GLN A 661 10.33 -3.46 -3.41
N ILE A 662 9.79 -2.32 -2.95
CA ILE A 662 10.00 -1.02 -3.60
C ILE A 662 11.30 -0.40 -3.09
N ARG A 663 12.40 -0.72 -3.77
CA ARG A 663 13.71 -0.11 -3.55
C ARG A 663 13.78 1.26 -4.24
N LYS A 664 14.23 2.29 -3.50
CA LYS A 664 14.49 3.67 -3.95
C LYS A 664 13.27 4.48 -4.44
N GLY A 665 13.28 5.77 -4.11
CA GLY A 665 12.31 6.78 -4.54
C GLY A 665 11.67 7.51 -3.35
N SER A 666 11.77 8.84 -3.34
CA SER A 666 11.26 9.75 -2.29
C SER A 666 9.76 10.03 -2.37
N ASP A 667 9.06 9.53 -3.39
CA ASP A 667 7.68 9.92 -3.67
C ASP A 667 6.72 8.74 -3.49
N LYS A 668 6.30 8.54 -2.25
CA LYS A 668 5.35 7.50 -1.84
C LYS A 668 4.31 8.13 -0.91
N LEU A 669 3.09 7.60 -0.94
CA LEU A 669 2.12 7.76 0.14
C LEU A 669 1.76 6.38 0.67
N TYR A 670 1.42 6.31 1.94
CA TYR A 670 1.05 5.09 2.63
C TYR A 670 -0.41 5.19 3.04
N PHE A 671 -1.14 4.11 2.77
CA PHE A 671 -2.56 4.01 3.00
C PHE A 671 -2.75 2.89 4.00
N ARG A 672 -3.21 3.21 5.21
CA ARG A 672 -3.59 2.22 6.21
C ARG A 672 -5.09 1.99 6.14
N LEU A 673 -5.50 0.78 5.76
CA LEU A 673 -6.88 0.33 5.78
C LEU A 673 -7.14 -0.33 7.13
N ILE A 674 -8.08 0.25 7.87
CA ILE A 674 -8.49 -0.18 9.20
C ILE A 674 -9.91 -0.73 9.09
N PRO A 675 -10.18 -1.96 9.60
CA PRO A 675 -11.54 -2.47 9.67
C PRO A 675 -12.49 -1.47 10.32
N ASP A 676 -13.64 -1.28 9.71
CA ASP A 676 -14.71 -0.47 10.27
C ASP A 676 -15.45 -1.30 11.33
N SER A 677 -14.99 -1.20 12.58
CA SER A 677 -15.26 -2.11 13.71
C SER A 677 -14.27 -3.28 13.80
N PHE A 678 -14.45 -4.35 13.03
CA PHE A 678 -13.61 -5.55 13.04
C PHE A 678 -13.77 -6.35 11.73
N HIS A 679 -12.86 -7.29 11.50
CA HIS A 679 -13.05 -8.39 10.53
C HIS A 679 -13.11 -9.73 11.26
N THR A 680 -13.67 -10.77 10.66
CA THR A 680 -13.46 -12.14 11.13
C THR A 680 -12.15 -12.70 10.54
N PRO A 681 -11.62 -13.84 11.04
CA PRO A 681 -10.46 -14.49 10.43
C PRO A 681 -10.64 -14.74 8.91
N LEU A 682 -11.84 -15.15 8.50
CA LEU A 682 -12.17 -15.36 7.08
C LEU A 682 -12.14 -14.05 6.28
N MET A 683 -12.76 -12.97 6.77
CA MET A 683 -12.75 -11.67 6.09
C MET A 683 -11.34 -11.12 5.92
N THR A 684 -10.51 -11.32 6.94
CA THR A 684 -9.09 -10.92 6.91
C THR A 684 -8.34 -11.61 5.78
N ARG A 685 -8.57 -12.93 5.59
CA ARG A 685 -8.02 -13.70 4.47
C ARG A 685 -8.47 -13.19 3.12
N ILE A 686 -9.78 -13.00 2.94
CA ILE A 686 -10.36 -12.56 1.68
C ILE A 686 -9.81 -11.19 1.27
N LEU A 687 -9.74 -10.24 2.21
CA LEU A 687 -9.21 -8.91 1.93
C LEU A 687 -7.70 -8.94 1.62
N SER A 688 -6.90 -9.69 2.38
CA SER A 688 -5.46 -9.82 2.11
C SER A 688 -5.19 -10.41 0.73
N ASP A 689 -5.92 -11.46 0.35
CA ASP A 689 -5.82 -12.08 -0.99
C ASP A 689 -6.22 -11.10 -2.09
N LEU A 690 -7.29 -10.32 -1.87
CA LEU A 690 -7.75 -9.29 -2.81
C LEU A 690 -6.68 -8.21 -3.00
N LEU A 691 -6.13 -7.67 -1.91
CA LEU A 691 -5.11 -6.62 -1.95
C LEU A 691 -3.78 -7.12 -2.56
N SER A 692 -3.43 -8.40 -2.36
CA SER A 692 -2.24 -9.02 -2.97
C SER A 692 -2.27 -8.98 -4.51
N ARG A 693 -3.44 -8.83 -5.14
CA ARG A 693 -3.55 -8.64 -6.59
C ARG A 693 -2.84 -7.37 -7.08
N PHE A 694 -2.66 -6.35 -6.24
CA PHE A 694 -1.87 -5.17 -6.59
C PHE A 694 -0.39 -5.50 -6.86
N ASN A 695 0.11 -6.64 -6.39
CA ASN A 695 1.48 -7.08 -6.61
C ASN A 695 1.61 -8.06 -7.78
N THR A 696 0.50 -8.64 -8.27
CA THR A 696 0.49 -9.61 -9.38
C THR A 696 0.09 -9.01 -10.74
N GLY A 697 0.11 -7.68 -10.86
CA GLY A 697 -0.07 -6.98 -12.13
C GLY A 697 -1.39 -6.23 -12.29
N ALA A 698 -2.25 -6.18 -11.25
CA ALA A 698 -3.47 -5.39 -11.30
C ALA A 698 -3.21 -3.90 -11.60
N LEU A 699 -4.06 -3.31 -12.43
CA LEU A 699 -3.98 -1.92 -12.83
C LEU A 699 -5.16 -1.12 -12.27
N THR A 700 -4.91 0.09 -11.81
CA THR A 700 -5.95 1.01 -11.33
C THR A 700 -6.33 1.98 -12.44
N ASN A 701 -7.59 2.00 -12.84
CA ASN A 701 -8.11 2.89 -13.88
C ASN A 701 -8.78 4.14 -13.27
N VAL A 702 -7.98 5.18 -13.01
CA VAL A 702 -8.43 6.43 -12.36
C VAL A 702 -9.58 7.12 -13.11
N ARG A 703 -9.58 7.09 -14.45
CA ARG A 703 -10.65 7.70 -15.25
C ARG A 703 -11.94 6.91 -15.14
N ALA A 704 -11.87 5.58 -15.20
CA ALA A 704 -13.05 4.74 -15.06
C ALA A 704 -13.63 4.82 -13.64
N LEU A 705 -12.78 4.81 -12.61
CA LEU A 705 -13.20 5.08 -11.23
C LEU A 705 -14.00 6.39 -11.11
N ALA A 706 -13.48 7.48 -11.70
CA ALA A 706 -14.19 8.75 -11.69
C ALA A 706 -15.54 8.67 -12.43
N LEU A 707 -15.59 7.97 -13.56
CA LEU A 707 -16.86 7.75 -14.28
C LEU A 707 -17.85 6.91 -13.47
N ARG A 708 -17.41 5.88 -12.73
CA ARG A 708 -18.27 5.07 -11.85
C ARG A 708 -18.90 5.89 -10.73
N VAL A 709 -18.16 6.84 -10.17
CA VAL A 709 -18.69 7.77 -9.15
C VAL A 709 -19.77 8.69 -9.75
N LEU A 710 -19.64 9.05 -11.03
CA LEU A 710 -20.58 9.93 -11.72
C LEU A 710 -21.75 9.17 -12.37
N ASP A 711 -21.70 7.84 -12.39
CA ASP A 711 -22.72 6.97 -12.96
C ASP A 711 -23.82 6.73 -11.91
N GLY A 712 -25.03 7.21 -12.17
CA GLY A 712 -26.17 7.05 -11.28
C GLY A 712 -26.21 7.97 -10.05
N THR A 713 -27.13 7.66 -9.14
CA THR A 713 -27.40 8.44 -7.92
C THR A 713 -26.72 7.87 -6.67
N ALA A 714 -26.31 6.60 -6.70
CA ALA A 714 -25.66 5.90 -5.59
C ALA A 714 -24.30 5.35 -6.03
N LEU A 715 -23.33 5.37 -5.11
CA LEU A 715 -21.99 4.85 -5.36
C LEU A 715 -21.99 3.32 -5.20
N ASP A 716 -21.56 2.60 -6.23
CA ASP A 716 -21.45 1.13 -6.22
C ASP A 716 -20.03 0.67 -5.83
N PRO A 717 -19.81 0.14 -4.60
CA PRO A 717 -18.50 -0.35 -4.15
C PRO A 717 -17.94 -1.49 -5.00
N ALA A 718 -18.79 -2.36 -5.55
CA ALA A 718 -18.35 -3.50 -6.34
C ALA A 718 -17.81 -3.05 -7.71
N ALA A 719 -18.49 -2.09 -8.35
CA ALA A 719 -17.99 -1.46 -9.57
C ALA A 719 -16.67 -0.71 -9.33
N LEU A 720 -16.51 -0.03 -8.20
CA LEU A 720 -15.23 0.60 -7.85
C LEU A 720 -14.10 -0.43 -7.69
N ALA A 721 -14.37 -1.54 -6.99
CA ALA A 721 -13.38 -2.61 -6.81
C ALA A 721 -12.91 -3.18 -8.15
N GLN A 722 -13.79 -3.35 -9.13
CA GLN A 722 -13.41 -3.80 -10.48
C GLN A 722 -12.40 -2.85 -11.15
N GLU A 723 -12.59 -1.54 -11.02
CA GLU A 723 -11.70 -0.54 -11.64
C GLU A 723 -10.38 -0.33 -10.86
N PHE A 724 -10.33 -0.69 -9.57
CA PHE A 724 -9.08 -0.77 -8.81
C PHE A 724 -8.19 -1.92 -9.28
N PHE A 725 -8.79 -3.03 -9.67
CA PHE A 725 -8.12 -4.26 -10.13
C PHE A 725 -8.37 -4.54 -11.62
N ALA A 726 -8.40 -3.50 -12.44
CA ALA A 726 -8.65 -3.61 -13.86
C ALA A 726 -7.53 -4.42 -14.57
N GLU A 727 -7.93 -5.24 -15.54
CA GLU A 727 -7.01 -6.05 -16.34
C GLU A 727 -6.29 -5.22 -17.42
N SER A 728 -6.88 -4.10 -17.84
CA SER A 728 -6.32 -3.23 -18.87
C SER A 728 -6.75 -1.77 -18.69
N GLY A 729 -6.07 -0.85 -19.38
CA GLY A 729 -6.44 0.57 -19.40
C GLY A 729 -6.09 1.39 -18.14
N GLY A 730 -5.56 0.75 -17.10
CA GLY A 730 -5.12 1.40 -15.86
C GLY A 730 -3.60 1.59 -15.74
N ARG A 731 -3.16 1.97 -14.53
CA ARG A 731 -1.75 2.09 -14.14
C ARG A 731 -1.47 1.27 -12.88
N SER A 732 -0.27 0.73 -12.74
CA SER A 732 0.18 0.10 -11.49
C SER A 732 0.49 1.18 -10.46
N LEU A 733 -0.51 1.55 -9.64
CA LEU A 733 -0.40 2.64 -8.66
C LEU A 733 -0.16 2.15 -7.22
N PHE A 734 -0.55 0.92 -6.90
CA PHE A 734 -0.51 0.38 -5.55
C PHE A 734 0.41 -0.85 -5.44
N ARG A 735 0.95 -1.04 -4.24
CA ARG A 735 1.54 -2.29 -3.77
C ARG A 735 1.04 -2.58 -2.37
N TYR A 736 0.61 -3.81 -2.11
CA TYR A 736 0.27 -4.27 -0.78
C TYR A 736 1.53 -4.65 0.00
N THR A 737 1.71 -4.08 1.20
CA THR A 737 2.93 -4.25 2.01
C THR A 737 3.07 -5.64 2.59
N ALA A 738 1.97 -6.33 2.85
CA ALA A 738 1.96 -7.68 3.42
C ALA A 738 1.84 -8.78 2.35
N THR A 739 2.17 -8.46 1.09
CA THR A 739 2.17 -9.46 0.01
C THR A 739 3.14 -10.59 0.33
N GLY A 740 2.68 -11.83 0.15
CA GLY A 740 3.48 -13.03 0.40
C GLY A 740 3.65 -13.37 1.88
N PHE A 741 3.11 -12.55 2.79
CA PHE A 741 3.13 -12.85 4.21
C PHE A 741 1.95 -13.76 4.58
N THR A 742 2.28 -14.92 5.16
CA THR A 742 1.33 -15.91 5.67
C THR A 742 1.79 -16.35 7.05
N GLY A 743 0.94 -16.33 8.07
CA GLY A 743 1.25 -17.00 9.33
C GLY A 743 1.27 -18.52 9.17
N CYS A 744 1.80 -19.24 10.16
CA CYS A 744 1.73 -20.71 10.19
C CYS A 744 0.26 -21.16 10.00
N ASN A 745 -0.05 -21.66 8.80
CA ASN A 745 -1.39 -22.06 8.33
C ASN A 745 -2.51 -20.98 8.33
N SER A 746 -2.19 -19.66 8.34
CA SER A 746 -3.22 -18.59 8.41
C SER A 746 -2.81 -17.25 7.77
N THR A 747 -3.77 -16.34 7.57
CA THR A 747 -3.54 -14.96 7.09
C THR A 747 -3.13 -14.03 8.24
N LEU A 748 -2.24 -13.07 7.98
CA LEU A 748 -1.94 -11.98 8.91
C LEU A 748 -3.20 -11.23 9.39
N TYR A 749 -3.29 -10.94 10.69
CA TYR A 749 -4.43 -10.27 11.31
C TYR A 749 -4.38 -8.74 11.31
N ALA A 750 -5.53 -8.08 11.40
CA ALA A 750 -5.75 -6.68 11.81
C ALA A 750 -5.63 -5.57 10.75
N THR A 751 -4.44 -5.27 10.21
CA THR A 751 -4.22 -4.06 9.39
C THR A 751 -3.70 -4.35 8.00
N TYR A 752 -4.11 -3.52 7.02
CA TYR A 752 -3.69 -3.66 5.63
C TYR A 752 -3.09 -2.35 5.14
N ASP A 753 -1.80 -2.35 4.86
CA ASP A 753 -1.14 -1.15 4.34
C ASP A 753 -0.86 -1.26 2.84
N LEU A 754 -1.16 -0.20 2.10
CA LEU A 754 -0.82 -0.05 0.69
C LEU A 754 0.20 1.06 0.52
N VAL A 755 1.15 0.85 -0.38
CA VAL A 755 2.05 1.90 -0.87
C VAL A 755 1.50 2.41 -2.19
N PHE A 756 1.13 3.69 -2.21
CA PHE A 756 0.82 4.42 -3.43
C PHE A 756 2.10 5.00 -4.03
N LYS A 757 2.34 4.69 -5.30
CA LYS A 757 3.48 5.20 -6.07
C LYS A 757 3.05 5.56 -7.48
N LYS A 758 3.36 6.80 -7.87
CA LYS A 758 3.32 7.25 -9.26
C LYS A 758 4.45 8.24 -9.54
N VAL A 759 4.66 8.59 -10.81
CA VAL A 759 5.57 9.70 -11.16
C VAL A 759 5.02 10.99 -10.56
N LYS A 760 5.80 11.61 -9.67
CA LYS A 760 5.48 12.90 -9.05
C LYS A 760 5.96 14.02 -9.96
N GLU A 761 5.00 14.69 -10.58
CA GLU A 761 5.26 15.90 -11.39
C GLU A 761 5.19 17.15 -10.52
N ASN A 762 4.28 17.16 -9.54
CA ASN A 762 4.11 18.22 -8.56
C ASN A 762 3.54 17.64 -7.25
N GLU A 763 3.95 18.16 -6.11
CA GLU A 763 3.50 17.69 -4.79
C GLU A 763 1.98 17.82 -4.57
N THR A 764 1.38 18.93 -4.98
CA THR A 764 -0.07 19.16 -4.84
C THR A 764 -0.88 18.17 -5.66
N GLU A 765 -0.41 17.87 -6.87
CA GLU A 765 -1.05 16.91 -7.78
C GLU A 765 -0.94 15.48 -7.25
N PHE A 766 0.26 15.10 -6.80
CA PHE A 766 0.52 13.79 -6.22
C PHE A 766 -0.38 13.50 -5.00
N TRP A 767 -0.49 14.48 -4.09
CA TRP A 767 -1.38 14.39 -2.93
C TRP A 767 -2.86 14.42 -3.29
N PHE A 768 -3.26 15.16 -4.34
CA PHE A 768 -4.65 15.14 -4.80
C PHE A 768 -5.08 13.73 -5.23
N PHE A 769 -4.28 13.05 -6.06
CA PHE A 769 -4.61 11.68 -6.46
C PHE A 769 -4.48 10.68 -5.31
N GLY A 770 -3.50 10.87 -4.42
CA GLY A 770 -3.38 10.08 -3.20
C GLY A 770 -4.64 10.13 -2.34
N ALA A 771 -5.08 11.34 -1.98
CA ALA A 771 -6.30 11.55 -1.19
C ALA A 771 -7.57 11.07 -1.92
N TYR A 772 -7.68 11.34 -3.24
CA TYR A 772 -8.82 10.90 -4.04
C TYR A 772 -8.95 9.37 -4.07
N LEU A 773 -7.85 8.66 -4.33
CA LEU A 773 -7.86 7.20 -4.33
C LEU A 773 -8.04 6.62 -2.93
N GLY A 774 -7.58 7.31 -1.88
CA GLY A 774 -7.82 6.91 -0.49
C GLY A 774 -9.30 6.90 -0.13
N MET A 775 -10.05 7.93 -0.58
CA MET A 775 -11.51 7.98 -0.42
C MET A 775 -12.23 6.89 -1.22
N LEU A 776 -11.77 6.62 -2.45
CA LEU A 776 -12.33 5.54 -3.26
C LEU A 776 -12.06 4.15 -2.66
N LEU A 777 -10.86 3.95 -2.08
CA LEU A 777 -10.55 2.70 -1.37
C LEU A 777 -11.42 2.52 -0.13
N ALA A 778 -11.66 3.59 0.64
CA ALA A 778 -12.57 3.55 1.78
C ALA A 778 -13.98 3.13 1.36
N ALA A 779 -14.50 3.72 0.27
CA ALA A 779 -15.81 3.37 -0.28
C ALA A 779 -15.86 1.93 -0.83
N ALA A 780 -14.82 1.49 -1.56
CA ALA A 780 -14.80 0.17 -2.20
C ALA A 780 -14.60 -0.99 -1.22
N THR A 781 -13.76 -0.80 -0.20
CA THR A 781 -13.42 -1.84 0.77
C THR A 781 -14.31 -1.83 2.01
N GLY A 782 -14.95 -0.69 2.30
CA GLY A 782 -15.61 -0.47 3.58
C GLY A 782 -14.64 -0.25 4.75
N CYS A 783 -13.32 -0.30 4.54
CA CYS A 783 -12.38 0.06 5.59
C CYS A 783 -12.33 1.58 5.79
N ARG A 784 -12.04 2.01 7.02
CA ARG A 784 -11.58 3.38 7.24
C ARG A 784 -10.14 3.49 6.74
N VAL A 785 -9.79 4.63 6.16
CA VAL A 785 -8.48 4.81 5.51
C VAL A 785 -7.73 5.98 6.09
N VAL A 786 -6.49 5.77 6.49
CA VAL A 786 -5.53 6.83 6.78
C VAL A 786 -4.57 6.96 5.60
N VAL A 787 -4.38 8.16 5.06
CA VAL A 787 -3.39 8.44 4.01
C VAL A 787 -2.34 9.39 4.56
N GLY A 788 -1.06 9.01 4.46
CA GLY A 788 0.06 9.82 4.94
C GLY A 788 1.32 9.64 4.09
N ASP A 789 2.34 10.44 4.34
CA ASP A 789 3.69 10.29 3.76
C ASP A 789 4.58 9.36 4.58
N ASN A 790 4.07 8.85 5.72
CA ASN A 790 4.82 8.04 6.67
C ASN A 790 4.61 6.55 6.48
N PRO A 791 5.69 5.74 6.45
CA PRO A 791 5.57 4.30 6.33
C PRO A 791 4.89 3.68 7.56
N ILE A 792 5.05 4.30 8.73
CA ILE A 792 4.34 3.94 9.95
C ILE A 792 3.23 4.98 10.16
N CYS A 793 1.97 4.53 10.13
CA CYS A 793 0.84 5.41 10.39
C CYS A 793 0.84 5.81 11.86
N MET A 794 0.83 7.12 12.11
CA MET A 794 0.85 7.70 13.45
C MET A 794 -0.54 7.73 14.08
N THR A 795 -1.57 7.78 13.23
CA THR A 795 -2.97 7.84 13.67
C THR A 795 -3.56 6.44 13.76
N SER A 796 -4.00 6.04 14.96
CA SER A 796 -4.74 4.80 15.16
C SER A 796 -6.23 5.00 14.88
N GLY A 797 -6.93 3.91 14.55
CA GLY A 797 -8.35 3.92 14.21
C GLY A 797 -9.27 4.42 15.33
N ASN A 798 -8.85 4.50 16.58
CA ASN A 798 -9.63 5.09 17.66
C ASN A 798 -9.39 6.60 17.86
N GLN A 799 -8.46 7.21 17.13
CA GLN A 799 -8.13 8.64 17.23
C GLN A 799 -8.92 9.51 16.25
N PHE A 800 -9.64 8.91 15.29
CA PHE A 800 -10.53 9.62 14.38
C PHE A 800 -11.84 8.84 14.17
N CYS A 801 -12.94 9.58 13.98
CA CYS A 801 -14.27 9.00 13.84
C CYS A 801 -14.79 9.01 12.40
N GLY A 802 -14.15 9.73 11.47
CA GLY A 802 -14.55 9.78 10.06
C GLY A 802 -14.13 8.55 9.26
N MET A 803 -14.58 8.46 8.00
CA MET A 803 -14.21 7.37 7.08
C MET A 803 -12.78 7.47 6.55
N VAL A 804 -12.28 8.70 6.35
CA VAL A 804 -10.93 8.93 5.83
C VAL A 804 -10.23 9.99 6.64
N HIS A 805 -8.97 9.74 7.01
CA HIS A 805 -8.07 10.70 7.64
C HIS A 805 -6.86 10.95 6.73
N LEU A 806 -6.48 12.21 6.55
CA LEU A 806 -5.41 12.62 5.66
C LEU A 806 -4.33 13.36 6.48
N GLU A 807 -3.17 12.74 6.65
CA GLU A 807 -2.03 13.29 7.37
C GLU A 807 -1.18 14.20 6.46
N ALA A 808 -0.60 15.27 7.01
CA ALA A 808 0.40 16.11 6.35
C ALA A 808 0.05 16.69 4.96
N LEU A 809 -1.24 16.96 4.69
CA LEU A 809 -1.71 17.51 3.41
C LEU A 809 -1.08 18.86 3.04
N PRO A 810 -0.68 19.06 1.77
CA PRO A 810 -0.42 20.38 1.22
C PRO A 810 -1.66 21.28 1.32
N ALA A 811 -1.48 22.56 1.64
CA ALA A 811 -2.57 23.51 1.90
C ALA A 811 -3.64 23.57 0.78
N ALA A 812 -3.24 23.43 -0.49
CA ALA A 812 -4.16 23.44 -1.62
C ALA A 812 -5.09 22.21 -1.64
N VAL A 813 -4.58 21.03 -1.25
CA VAL A 813 -5.36 19.79 -1.17
C VAL A 813 -6.22 19.79 0.09
N LYS A 814 -5.68 20.31 1.20
CA LYS A 814 -6.41 20.49 2.46
C LYS A 814 -7.63 21.40 2.31
N HIS A 815 -7.56 22.48 1.54
CA HIS A 815 -8.72 23.32 1.24
C HIS A 815 -9.84 22.57 0.52
N LEU A 816 -9.49 21.57 -0.31
CA LEU A 816 -10.47 20.77 -1.02
C LEU A 816 -11.09 19.73 -0.09
N PHE A 817 -10.29 18.87 0.52
CA PHE A 817 -10.79 17.69 1.23
C PHE A 817 -10.97 17.86 2.75
N GLY A 818 -10.27 18.81 3.36
CA GLY A 818 -10.07 18.84 4.82
C GLY A 818 -9.13 17.72 5.29
N ASP A 819 -8.93 17.63 6.61
CA ASP A 819 -8.08 16.60 7.22
C ASP A 819 -8.84 15.29 7.50
N THR A 820 -10.17 15.33 7.58
CA THR A 820 -11.02 14.17 7.88
C THR A 820 -12.31 14.25 7.09
N ILE A 821 -12.61 13.20 6.33
CA ILE A 821 -13.83 13.06 5.54
C ILE A 821 -14.79 12.13 6.27
N ARG A 822 -16.01 12.62 6.53
CA ARG A 822 -17.09 11.88 7.19
C ARG A 822 -17.87 11.07 6.17
N LEU A 823 -18.53 10.00 6.62
CA LEU A 823 -19.42 9.19 5.77
C LEU A 823 -20.52 10.03 5.14
N SER A 824 -21.12 10.97 5.89
CA SER A 824 -22.21 11.82 5.40
C SER A 824 -21.80 12.77 4.27
N THR A 825 -20.51 13.12 4.15
CA THR A 825 -20.00 14.01 3.10
C THR A 825 -19.20 13.29 2.02
N LEU A 826 -18.83 12.02 2.24
CA LEU A 826 -18.00 11.23 1.34
C LEU A 826 -18.54 11.17 -0.10
N PRO A 827 -19.84 10.89 -0.37
CA PRO A 827 -20.35 10.85 -1.75
C PRO A 827 -20.20 12.18 -2.48
N LEU A 828 -20.52 13.31 -1.81
CA LEU A 828 -20.40 14.64 -2.40
C LEU A 828 -18.94 15.01 -2.70
N VAL A 829 -18.03 14.71 -1.77
CA VAL A 829 -16.60 15.00 -1.93
C VAL A 829 -15.99 14.17 -3.07
N LEU A 830 -16.35 12.87 -3.15
CA LEU A 830 -15.96 11.99 -4.25
C LEU A 830 -16.50 12.46 -5.59
N ARG A 831 -17.77 12.87 -5.64
CA ARG A 831 -18.41 13.39 -6.86
C ARG A 831 -17.70 14.64 -7.38
N ARG A 832 -17.40 15.59 -6.49
CA ARG A 832 -16.61 16.79 -6.80
C ARG A 832 -15.21 16.47 -7.33
N ALA A 833 -14.49 15.56 -6.68
CA ALA A 833 -13.16 15.15 -7.13
C ALA A 833 -13.22 14.43 -8.49
N SER A 834 -14.23 13.60 -8.71
CA SER A 834 -14.42 12.83 -9.94
C SER A 834 -14.75 13.74 -11.13
N LEU A 835 -15.59 14.77 -10.94
CA LEU A 835 -15.83 15.80 -11.97
C LEU A 835 -14.53 16.51 -12.36
N LEU A 836 -13.69 16.87 -11.39
CA LEU A 836 -12.38 17.46 -11.67
C LEU A 836 -11.47 16.51 -12.44
N VAL A 837 -11.45 15.22 -12.07
CA VAL A 837 -10.65 14.20 -12.77
C VAL A 837 -11.09 14.05 -14.21
N VAL A 838 -12.39 13.90 -14.46
CA VAL A 838 -12.91 13.68 -15.81
C VAL A 838 -12.72 14.94 -16.67
N LEU A 839 -13.06 16.13 -16.18
CA LEU A 839 -12.82 17.38 -16.92
C LEU A 839 -11.33 17.63 -17.17
N GLY A 840 -10.46 17.34 -16.20
CA GLY A 840 -9.01 17.47 -16.31
C GLY A 840 -8.39 16.52 -17.34
N TYR A 841 -8.87 15.28 -17.43
CA TYR A 841 -8.39 14.31 -18.41
C TYR A 841 -8.82 14.60 -19.84
N GLU A 842 -9.88 15.39 -20.05
CA GLU A 842 -10.30 15.85 -21.38
C GLU A 842 -9.48 17.06 -21.89
N TYR A 843 -8.58 17.62 -21.06
CA TYR A 843 -7.81 18.85 -21.33
C TYR A 843 -6.89 18.79 -22.57
N ARG A 844 -6.52 17.59 -23.06
CA ARG A 844 -5.61 17.42 -24.21
C ARG A 844 -5.96 16.22 -25.10
N PRO A 845 -5.80 16.33 -26.43
CA PRO A 845 -5.92 15.19 -27.35
C PRO A 845 -4.60 14.41 -27.46
N TYR A 846 -4.73 13.09 -27.66
CA TYR A 846 -3.73 12.01 -27.85
C TYR A 846 -3.13 11.36 -26.60
N ASN A 847 -3.47 10.07 -26.39
CA ASN A 847 -2.74 8.96 -25.73
C ASN A 847 -1.88 9.21 -24.48
N ARG A 848 -1.97 10.39 -23.85
CA ARG A 848 -1.22 10.75 -22.65
C ARG A 848 -2.14 11.53 -21.71
N ILE A 849 -2.68 10.81 -20.75
CA ILE A 849 -3.26 11.39 -19.54
C ILE A 849 -2.11 12.09 -18.79
N GLU A 850 -2.07 13.42 -18.80
CA GLU A 850 -1.01 14.22 -18.20
C GLU A 850 -1.44 14.81 -16.85
N ASP A 851 -1.12 14.11 -15.76
CA ASP A 851 -1.56 14.52 -14.43
C ASP A 851 -1.00 15.89 -13.99
N ARG A 852 0.16 16.32 -14.52
CA ARG A 852 0.85 17.58 -14.15
C ARG A 852 -0.03 18.85 -14.17
N TYR A 853 -1.09 18.87 -14.98
CA TYR A 853 -2.00 20.01 -15.10
C TYR A 853 -2.99 20.14 -13.94
N PHE A 854 -3.16 19.10 -13.12
CA PHE A 854 -4.07 19.15 -11.96
C PHE A 854 -3.67 20.21 -10.94
N SER A 855 -2.39 20.56 -10.83
CA SER A 855 -1.94 21.72 -10.07
C SER A 855 -2.66 23.02 -10.51
N LYS A 856 -2.84 23.23 -11.82
CA LYS A 856 -3.56 24.39 -12.38
C LYS A 856 -5.08 24.25 -12.26
N HIS A 857 -5.61 23.04 -12.40
CA HIS A 857 -7.05 22.80 -12.23
C HIS A 857 -7.49 23.05 -10.77
N LEU A 858 -6.68 22.62 -9.80
CA LEU A 858 -6.92 22.90 -8.37
C LEU A 858 -6.82 24.40 -8.05
N GLN A 859 -5.88 25.12 -8.66
CA GLN A 859 -5.83 26.59 -8.58
C GLN A 859 -7.08 27.25 -9.18
N THR A 860 -7.65 26.66 -10.23
CA THR A 860 -8.89 27.15 -10.86
C THR A 860 -10.06 27.00 -9.89
N ILE A 861 -10.21 25.84 -9.24
CA ILE A 861 -11.23 25.63 -8.19
C ILE A 861 -11.09 26.65 -7.06
N ARG A 862 -9.86 26.92 -6.60
CA ARG A 862 -9.65 27.82 -5.46
C ARG A 862 -9.94 29.29 -5.78
N ASN A 863 -9.64 29.73 -7.00
CA ASN A 863 -9.59 31.16 -7.32
C ASN A 863 -10.75 31.65 -8.21
N ARG A 864 -11.64 30.75 -8.67
CA ARG A 864 -12.75 31.09 -9.59
C ARG A 864 -14.10 30.87 -8.94
N ALA A 865 -15.03 31.77 -9.17
CA ALA A 865 -16.43 31.64 -8.78
C ALA A 865 -17.16 30.58 -9.63
N CYS A 866 -16.77 30.41 -10.90
CA CYS A 866 -17.34 29.40 -11.81
C CYS A 866 -16.23 28.48 -12.37
N PRO A 867 -15.66 27.60 -11.52
CA PRO A 867 -14.47 26.81 -11.87
C PRO A 867 -14.72 25.79 -12.99
N GLY A 868 -15.85 25.09 -12.99
CA GLY A 868 -16.23 24.13 -14.02
C GLY A 868 -16.45 24.80 -15.37
N SER A 869 -17.20 25.90 -15.39
CA SER A 869 -17.36 26.75 -16.59
C SER A 869 -16.03 27.25 -17.15
N THR A 870 -15.12 27.67 -16.28
CA THR A 870 -13.77 28.09 -16.68
C THR A 870 -13.01 26.93 -17.33
N LEU A 871 -13.03 25.74 -16.73
CA LEU A 871 -12.37 24.54 -17.28
C LEU A 871 -12.96 24.14 -18.65
N LEU A 872 -14.29 24.14 -18.78
CA LEU A 872 -15.00 23.87 -20.04
C LEU A 872 -14.57 24.80 -21.17
N LYS A 873 -14.42 26.10 -20.87
CA LYS A 873 -14.01 27.07 -21.88
C LYS A 873 -12.54 26.91 -22.27
N GLN A 874 -11.66 26.56 -21.32
CA GLN A 874 -10.26 26.24 -21.62
C GLN A 874 -10.16 25.01 -22.54
N LEU A 875 -10.94 23.96 -22.25
CA LEU A 875 -11.06 22.75 -23.08
C LEU A 875 -11.43 23.11 -24.54
N TRP A 876 -12.45 23.95 -24.73
CA TRP A 876 -12.89 24.35 -26.06
C TRP A 876 -11.90 25.24 -26.81
N ARG A 877 -11.19 26.14 -26.13
CA ARG A 877 -10.14 26.97 -26.75
C ARG A 877 -9.01 26.12 -27.33
N MET A 878 -8.60 25.07 -26.63
CA MET A 878 -7.51 24.20 -27.13
C MET A 878 -7.96 23.27 -28.26
N ASN A 879 -9.20 22.75 -28.18
CA ASN A 879 -9.76 21.84 -29.18
C ASN A 879 -10.29 22.54 -30.45
N SER A 880 -10.18 23.87 -30.53
CA SER A 880 -10.52 24.66 -31.72
C SER A 880 -9.44 24.59 -32.83
N ARG A 881 -8.31 23.90 -32.60
CA ARG A 881 -7.27 23.60 -33.61
C ARG A 881 -7.73 22.44 -34.52
N LYS A 882 -7.48 22.54 -35.83
CA LYS A 882 -8.22 21.92 -36.96
C LYS A 882 -8.72 20.46 -36.82
N ASP A 883 -8.03 19.57 -36.09
CA ASP A 883 -8.42 18.15 -35.98
C ASP A 883 -9.32 17.79 -34.76
N ALA A 884 -9.41 18.65 -33.74
CA ALA A 884 -10.14 18.36 -32.51
C ALA A 884 -11.64 18.79 -32.53
N LYS A 885 -12.06 19.55 -33.56
CA LYS A 885 -13.46 19.99 -33.73
C LYS A 885 -14.46 18.84 -33.91
N LYS A 886 -14.07 17.71 -34.52
CA LYS A 886 -14.96 16.54 -34.76
C LYS A 886 -15.33 15.77 -33.47
N ARG A 887 -14.49 15.77 -32.42
CA ARG A 887 -14.73 15.00 -31.18
C ARG A 887 -15.57 15.76 -30.15
N VAL A 888 -15.34 17.06 -29.96
CA VAL A 888 -16.17 17.90 -29.07
C VAL A 888 -17.63 17.92 -29.54
N GLN A 889 -17.85 17.86 -30.85
CA GLN A 889 -19.20 17.75 -31.43
C GLN A 889 -19.89 16.40 -31.16
N SER A 890 -19.17 15.35 -30.72
CA SER A 890 -19.74 14.01 -30.46
C SER A 890 -20.22 13.79 -29.02
N ARG A 891 -19.75 14.57 -28.03
CA ARG A 891 -20.22 14.53 -26.62
C ARG A 891 -20.30 15.92 -25.93
N PRO A 892 -20.83 16.98 -26.58
CA PRO A 892 -20.80 18.33 -26.02
C PRO A 892 -21.73 18.53 -24.81
N THR A 893 -22.83 17.78 -24.73
CA THR A 893 -23.83 17.92 -23.67
C THR A 893 -23.31 17.46 -22.31
N LEU A 894 -22.61 16.32 -22.30
CA LEU A 894 -22.17 15.66 -21.06
C LEU A 894 -21.03 16.42 -20.35
N LEU A 895 -20.10 17.01 -21.13
CA LEU A 895 -19.05 17.88 -20.57
C LEU A 895 -19.60 19.19 -20.00
N LEU A 896 -20.66 19.72 -20.62
CA LEU A 896 -21.34 20.93 -20.14
C LEU A 896 -22.09 20.64 -18.84
N GLU A 897 -22.80 19.51 -18.77
CA GLU A 897 -23.49 19.06 -17.56
C GLU A 897 -22.51 18.91 -16.38
N TRP A 898 -21.38 18.22 -16.59
CA TRP A 898 -20.34 18.08 -15.57
C TRP A 898 -19.70 19.40 -15.15
N ALA A 899 -19.48 20.32 -16.10
CA ALA A 899 -18.93 21.64 -15.79
C ALA A 899 -19.89 22.46 -14.92
N LEU A 900 -21.18 22.47 -15.26
CA LEU A 900 -22.20 23.17 -14.48
C LEU A 900 -22.37 22.52 -13.10
N GLU A 901 -22.37 21.19 -13.03
CA GLU A 901 -22.43 20.48 -11.75
C GLU A 901 -21.23 20.84 -10.86
N LEU A 902 -20.02 20.89 -11.44
CA LEU A 902 -18.82 21.29 -10.71
C LEU A 902 -18.91 22.74 -10.21
N ASP A 903 -19.52 23.65 -10.98
CA ASP A 903 -19.78 25.01 -10.50
C ASP A 903 -20.68 24.97 -9.26
N TRP A 904 -21.82 24.27 -9.29
CA TRP A 904 -22.77 24.23 -8.18
C TRP A 904 -22.20 23.66 -6.87
N ILE A 905 -21.29 22.68 -6.96
CA ILE A 905 -20.73 22.00 -5.77
C ILE A 905 -19.38 22.54 -5.30
N ALA A 906 -18.67 23.32 -6.13
CA ALA A 906 -17.32 23.81 -5.82
C ALA A 906 -17.12 25.32 -6.00
N GLY A 907 -18.01 26.00 -6.73
CA GLY A 907 -17.98 27.43 -6.98
C GLY A 907 -18.83 28.24 -5.99
N ASP A 908 -18.99 29.53 -6.29
CA ASP A 908 -19.79 30.46 -5.47
C ASP A 908 -21.27 30.38 -5.86
N GLN A 909 -22.09 29.76 -5.01
CA GLN A 909 -23.50 29.43 -5.32
C GLN A 909 -24.34 30.68 -5.66
N MET A 910 -24.11 31.79 -4.96
CA MET A 910 -24.84 33.05 -5.21
C MET A 910 -24.50 33.63 -6.57
N THR A 911 -23.21 33.68 -6.92
CA THR A 911 -22.76 34.10 -8.26
C THR A 911 -23.34 33.22 -9.35
N ILE A 912 -23.29 31.89 -9.18
CA ILE A 912 -23.77 30.93 -10.19
C ILE A 912 -25.27 31.10 -10.43
N GLN A 913 -26.07 31.17 -9.35
CA GLN A 913 -27.51 31.42 -9.44
C GLN A 913 -27.80 32.73 -10.19
N THR A 914 -27.11 33.81 -9.81
CA THR A 914 -27.24 35.13 -10.45
C THR A 914 -26.94 35.06 -11.95
N LEU A 915 -25.88 34.35 -12.35
CA LEU A 915 -25.51 34.21 -13.76
C LEU A 915 -26.50 33.34 -14.54
N HIS A 916 -27.08 32.31 -13.91
CA HIS A 916 -28.12 31.47 -14.53
C HIS A 916 -29.41 32.26 -14.77
N GLU A 917 -29.87 33.03 -13.78
CA GLU A 917 -31.04 33.92 -13.90
C GLU A 917 -30.82 34.98 -14.98
N LEU A 918 -29.62 35.59 -15.00
CA LEU A 918 -29.26 36.56 -16.03
C LEU A 918 -29.17 35.94 -17.43
N ALA A 919 -28.67 34.70 -17.55
CA ALA A 919 -28.63 33.98 -18.82
C ALA A 919 -30.04 33.66 -19.33
N LEU A 920 -30.98 33.31 -18.44
CA LEU A 920 -32.38 33.10 -18.79
C LEU A 920 -33.00 34.36 -19.39
N LEU A 921 -32.85 35.51 -18.72
CA LEU A 921 -33.29 36.80 -19.26
C LEU A 921 -32.57 37.15 -20.57
N GLY A 922 -31.29 36.78 -20.70
CA GLY A 922 -30.51 36.99 -21.91
C GLY A 922 -31.04 36.22 -23.12
N MET A 923 -31.60 35.02 -22.92
CA MET A 923 -32.21 34.22 -23.99
C MET A 923 -33.49 34.87 -24.55
N ASP A 924 -34.20 35.65 -23.74
CA ASP A 924 -35.34 36.47 -24.19
C ASP A 924 -34.90 37.70 -24.98
N VAL A 925 -33.67 38.18 -24.75
CA VAL A 925 -33.08 39.32 -25.46
C VAL A 925 -32.50 38.90 -26.81
N ALA A 926 -31.64 37.87 -26.84
CA ALA A 926 -31.05 37.39 -28.07
C ALA A 926 -30.58 35.93 -27.95
N VAL A 927 -31.13 35.04 -28.78
CA VAL A 927 -30.72 33.63 -28.83
C VAL A 927 -29.52 33.45 -29.77
N PRO A 928 -28.33 33.03 -29.29
CA PRO A 928 -27.12 32.96 -30.11
C PRO A 928 -27.14 31.84 -31.17
N LYS A 929 -26.68 32.17 -32.40
CA LYS A 929 -26.45 31.22 -33.51
C LYS A 929 -25.06 30.60 -33.44
N GLY A 930 -25.00 29.27 -33.42
CA GLY A 930 -23.75 28.49 -33.37
C GLY A 930 -23.20 28.32 -31.94
N TYR A 931 -21.95 27.83 -31.85
CA TYR A 931 -21.25 27.48 -30.59
C TYR A 931 -20.04 28.37 -30.32
N GLU A 932 -19.94 29.52 -30.99
CA GLU A 932 -18.78 30.41 -30.84
C GLU A 932 -18.78 31.07 -29.46
N PRO A 933 -17.69 30.96 -28.68
CA PRO A 933 -17.62 31.51 -27.32
C PRO A 933 -18.03 32.97 -27.22
N TYR A 934 -17.57 33.78 -28.17
CA TYR A 934 -17.90 35.20 -28.25
C TYR A 934 -19.40 35.46 -28.34
N LYS A 935 -20.14 34.68 -29.15
CA LYS A 935 -21.59 34.88 -29.36
C LYS A 935 -22.40 34.56 -28.11
N LEU A 936 -21.98 33.54 -27.38
CA LEU A 936 -22.64 33.04 -26.17
C LEU A 936 -22.40 33.96 -24.95
N GLU A 937 -21.32 34.73 -24.91
CA GLU A 937 -21.02 35.68 -23.82
C GLU A 937 -21.26 37.16 -24.20
N HIS A 938 -21.69 37.43 -25.44
CA HIS A 938 -21.66 38.78 -26.02
C HIS A 938 -22.49 39.78 -25.22
N LEU A 939 -23.73 39.40 -24.86
CA LEU A 939 -24.64 40.23 -24.06
C LEU A 939 -24.00 40.65 -22.73
N PHE A 940 -23.48 39.66 -21.99
CA PHE A 940 -22.81 39.90 -20.71
C PHE A 940 -21.60 40.84 -20.86
N ARG A 941 -20.72 40.59 -21.83
CA ARG A 941 -19.53 41.43 -22.05
C ARG A 941 -19.88 42.86 -22.45
N GLU A 942 -20.93 43.04 -23.25
CA GLU A 942 -21.38 44.37 -23.64
C GLU A 942 -21.98 45.15 -22.47
N ALA A 943 -22.68 44.48 -21.55
CA ALA A 943 -23.17 45.05 -20.31
C ALA A 943 -22.03 45.46 -19.37
N VAL A 944 -21.03 44.60 -19.15
CA VAL A 944 -19.82 44.94 -18.36
C VAL A 944 -19.12 46.17 -18.93
N ARG A 945 -18.88 46.19 -20.25
CA ARG A 945 -18.26 47.34 -20.92
C ARG A 945 -19.09 48.63 -20.78
N ALA A 946 -20.42 48.55 -20.71
CA ALA A 946 -21.28 49.71 -20.47
C ALA A 946 -20.97 50.38 -19.12
N ILE A 947 -20.84 49.57 -18.07
CA ILE A 947 -20.45 50.03 -16.73
C ILE A 947 -19.03 50.60 -16.74
N LEU A 948 -18.06 49.87 -17.32
CA LEU A 948 -16.65 50.28 -17.30
C LEU A 948 -16.38 51.59 -18.06
N THR A 949 -17.16 51.89 -19.10
CA THR A 949 -17.01 53.11 -19.90
C THR A 949 -17.42 54.37 -19.12
N ARG A 950 -18.21 54.22 -18.05
CA ARG A 950 -18.62 55.33 -17.16
C ARG A 950 -17.52 55.76 -16.18
N GLY A 951 -16.44 54.99 -16.01
CA GLY A 951 -15.29 55.37 -15.18
C GLY A 951 -15.55 55.30 -13.68
N THR A 952 -14.92 56.16 -12.88
CA THR A 952 -15.02 56.21 -11.40
C THR A 952 -16.06 57.22 -10.89
N GLN A 953 -16.84 57.84 -11.77
CA GLN A 953 -17.88 58.79 -11.39
C GLN A 953 -19.06 58.02 -10.75
N GLN A 954 -19.62 58.55 -9.66
CA GLN A 954 -20.84 57.99 -9.06
C GLN A 954 -22.05 58.44 -9.89
N TYR A 955 -22.69 57.47 -10.54
CA TYR A 955 -23.95 57.65 -11.26
C TYR A 955 -25.11 57.08 -10.45
N GLN A 956 -26.34 57.54 -10.73
CA GLN A 956 -27.54 56.94 -10.16
C GLN A 956 -27.75 55.55 -10.77
N ARG A 957 -28.55 54.71 -10.10
CA ARG A 957 -28.85 53.35 -10.56
C ARG A 957 -29.40 53.37 -11.99
N GLU A 958 -30.33 54.28 -12.27
CA GLU A 958 -31.03 54.41 -13.55
C GLU A 958 -30.05 54.74 -14.70
N ASP A 959 -29.04 55.56 -14.45
CA ASP A 959 -28.01 55.91 -15.44
C ASP A 959 -27.19 54.69 -15.90
N TYR A 960 -26.95 53.73 -14.98
CA TYR A 960 -26.28 52.48 -15.29
C TYR A 960 -27.19 51.54 -16.10
N VAL A 961 -28.48 51.46 -15.73
CA VAL A 961 -29.48 50.67 -16.47
C VAL A 961 -29.60 51.18 -17.91
N ASP A 962 -29.74 52.50 -18.09
CA ASP A 962 -29.81 53.14 -19.40
C ASP A 962 -28.54 52.93 -20.23
N ALA A 963 -27.36 52.98 -19.58
CA ALA A 963 -26.09 52.73 -20.24
C ALA A 963 -25.99 51.29 -20.76
N VAL A 964 -26.39 50.30 -19.95
CA VAL A 964 -26.40 48.89 -20.34
C VAL A 964 -27.43 48.67 -21.46
N MET A 965 -28.68 49.10 -21.26
CA MET A 965 -29.76 48.95 -22.24
C MET A 965 -29.39 49.57 -23.60
N GLY A 966 -28.92 50.82 -23.60
CA GLY A 966 -28.55 51.54 -24.82
C GLY A 966 -27.39 50.88 -25.58
N ARG A 967 -26.46 50.23 -24.88
CA ARG A 967 -25.33 49.51 -25.50
C ARG A 967 -25.77 48.18 -26.10
N LEU A 968 -26.65 47.44 -25.41
CA LEU A 968 -27.23 46.19 -25.90
C LEU A 968 -28.12 46.40 -27.13
N LEU A 969 -28.99 47.41 -27.12
CA LEU A 969 -29.82 47.76 -28.29
C LEU A 969 -28.97 48.10 -29.52
N LYS A 970 -27.87 48.86 -29.32
CA LYS A 970 -26.90 49.17 -30.39
C LYS A 970 -26.17 47.91 -30.88
N MET A 971 -25.78 47.01 -29.98
CA MET A 971 -25.13 45.75 -30.30
C MET A 971 -26.05 44.87 -31.17
N MET A 972 -27.31 44.69 -30.78
CA MET A 972 -28.27 43.87 -31.53
C MET A 972 -28.52 44.43 -32.94
N LYS A 973 -28.66 45.76 -33.07
CA LYS A 973 -28.80 46.43 -34.37
C LYS A 973 -27.59 46.20 -35.29
N ARG A 974 -26.39 46.03 -34.74
CA ARG A 974 -25.14 45.79 -35.50
C ARG A 974 -24.90 44.31 -35.82
N ALA A 975 -25.25 43.40 -34.92
CA ALA A 975 -24.97 41.97 -35.06
C ALA A 975 -25.86 41.28 -36.11
N GLY A 976 -27.08 41.78 -36.31
CA GLY A 976 -28.03 41.30 -37.32
C GLY A 976 -28.52 39.86 -37.12
N GLU A 977 -29.39 39.38 -38.02
CA GLU A 977 -29.98 38.04 -37.98
C GLU A 977 -28.97 36.91 -38.23
N HIS A 978 -27.74 37.21 -38.64
CA HIS A 978 -26.71 36.20 -38.88
C HIS A 978 -26.04 35.69 -37.59
N GLN A 979 -26.05 36.48 -36.51
CA GLN A 979 -25.41 36.13 -35.24
C GLN A 979 -26.40 35.66 -34.16
N PHE A 980 -27.66 36.10 -34.24
CA PHE A 980 -28.71 35.79 -33.26
C PHE A 980 -30.03 35.46 -33.97
N TYR A 981 -30.93 34.73 -33.31
CA TYR A 981 -32.33 34.61 -33.74
C TYR A 981 -33.15 35.72 -33.08
N GLY A 982 -33.99 36.41 -33.86
CA GLY A 982 -35.03 37.26 -33.32
C GLY A 982 -36.24 36.40 -32.93
N LEU A 983 -36.66 36.48 -31.66
CA LEU A 983 -37.96 35.98 -31.24
C LEU A 983 -39.01 37.01 -31.70
N ASN A 984 -39.65 36.75 -32.84
CA ASN A 984 -40.88 37.43 -33.30
C ASN A 984 -40.84 38.95 -33.58
N GLY A 985 -39.81 39.49 -34.22
CA GLY A 985 -39.92 40.71 -35.05
C GLY A 985 -40.40 42.03 -34.39
N GLN A 986 -40.54 42.11 -33.06
CA GLN A 986 -40.93 43.32 -32.34
C GLN A 986 -39.85 43.76 -31.34
N SER A 987 -39.70 45.07 -31.21
CA SER A 987 -38.70 45.77 -30.39
C SER A 987 -38.49 45.12 -29.01
N HIS A 988 -37.30 44.54 -28.80
CA HIS A 988 -36.84 43.92 -27.54
C HIS A 988 -36.61 44.92 -26.39
N SER A 989 -37.21 46.12 -26.41
CA SER A 989 -36.93 47.16 -25.42
C SER A 989 -37.26 46.72 -23.99
N GLU A 990 -38.37 46.01 -23.79
CA GLU A 990 -38.80 45.56 -22.46
C GLU A 990 -37.93 44.41 -21.93
N SER A 991 -37.67 43.36 -22.73
CA SER A 991 -36.76 42.28 -22.34
C SER A 991 -35.33 42.77 -22.14
N THR A 992 -34.86 43.72 -22.96
CA THR A 992 -33.52 44.32 -22.81
C THR A 992 -33.44 45.20 -21.56
N LEU A 993 -34.52 45.92 -21.24
CA LEU A 993 -34.63 46.69 -19.99
C LEU A 993 -34.57 45.75 -18.78
N ARG A 994 -35.37 44.68 -18.76
CA ARG A 994 -35.36 43.67 -17.68
C ARG A 994 -33.98 43.03 -17.48
N PHE A 995 -33.29 42.69 -18.57
CA PHE A 995 -31.90 42.21 -18.50
C PHE A 995 -30.95 43.27 -17.94
N ALA A 996 -31.08 44.53 -18.37
CA ALA A 996 -30.24 45.63 -17.91
C ALA A 996 -30.44 45.93 -16.42
N GLU A 997 -31.69 45.95 -15.95
CA GLU A 997 -32.04 46.07 -14.53
C GLU A 997 -31.46 44.92 -13.72
N ALA A 998 -31.69 43.67 -14.14
CA ALA A 998 -31.15 42.50 -13.46
C ALA A 998 -29.62 42.48 -13.42
N PHE A 999 -28.95 42.90 -14.50
CA PHE A 999 -27.49 43.02 -14.54
C PHE A 999 -26.99 44.08 -13.55
N VAL A 1000 -27.62 45.26 -13.52
CA VAL A 1000 -27.22 46.34 -12.62
C VAL A 1000 -27.47 45.95 -11.16
N ASP A 1001 -28.64 45.40 -10.86
CA ASP A 1001 -29.06 45.10 -9.49
C ASP A 1001 -28.36 43.86 -8.93
N HIS A 1002 -28.43 42.75 -9.66
CA HIS A 1002 -27.96 41.46 -9.13
C HIS A 1002 -26.47 41.24 -9.36
N VAL A 1003 -25.90 41.71 -10.48
CA VAL A 1003 -24.47 41.54 -10.76
C VAL A 1003 -23.65 42.73 -10.25
N PHE A 1004 -23.93 43.95 -10.71
CA PHE A 1004 -23.07 45.10 -10.41
C PHE A 1004 -23.19 45.56 -8.96
N TYR A 1005 -24.40 45.79 -8.47
CA TYR A 1005 -24.63 46.12 -7.06
C TYR A 1005 -24.59 44.87 -6.17
N GLY A 1006 -25.28 43.79 -6.55
CA GLY A 1006 -25.40 42.59 -5.73
C GLY A 1006 -24.08 41.85 -5.45
N LEU A 1007 -23.22 41.66 -6.46
CA LEU A 1007 -21.94 40.94 -6.27
C LEU A 1007 -20.74 41.86 -5.98
N PHE A 1008 -20.81 43.14 -6.32
CA PHE A 1008 -19.65 44.04 -6.29
C PHE A 1008 -19.87 45.39 -5.60
N ASP A 1009 -21.01 45.61 -4.95
CA ASP A 1009 -21.34 46.85 -4.24
C ASP A 1009 -21.26 48.10 -5.13
N GLY A 1010 -21.53 47.95 -6.43
CA GLY A 1010 -21.44 49.05 -7.39
C GLY A 1010 -20.00 49.49 -7.69
N ASN A 1011 -19.00 48.63 -7.47
CA ASN A 1011 -17.59 48.94 -7.75
C ASN A 1011 -17.12 48.43 -9.13
N PRO A 1012 -16.88 49.32 -10.12
CA PRO A 1012 -16.48 48.90 -11.48
C PRO A 1012 -15.12 48.19 -11.53
N GLY A 1013 -14.20 48.52 -10.61
CA GLY A 1013 -12.88 47.89 -10.53
C GLY A 1013 -12.91 46.45 -10.01
N LYS A 1014 -13.83 46.14 -9.08
CA LYS A 1014 -14.10 44.74 -8.67
C LYS A 1014 -14.73 43.95 -9.82
N LEU A 1015 -15.76 44.51 -10.47
CA LEU A 1015 -16.40 43.90 -11.65
C LEU A 1015 -15.39 43.63 -12.78
N LYS A 1016 -14.48 44.57 -13.06
CA LYS A 1016 -13.44 44.38 -14.10
C LYS A 1016 -12.53 43.19 -13.81
N ARG A 1017 -12.12 43.02 -12.55
CA ARG A 1017 -11.24 41.91 -12.15
C ARG A 1017 -11.94 40.55 -12.27
N ALA A 1018 -13.25 40.51 -12.04
CA ALA A 1018 -14.07 39.30 -12.13
C ALA A 1018 -14.66 39.03 -13.52
N GLU A 1019 -14.62 39.98 -14.47
CA GLU A 1019 -15.27 39.92 -15.78
C GLU A 1019 -15.08 38.57 -16.49
N ASN A 1020 -13.85 38.06 -16.53
CA ASN A 1020 -13.55 36.83 -17.25
C ASN A 1020 -14.17 35.59 -16.60
N ASP A 1021 -14.22 35.55 -15.27
CA ASP A 1021 -14.78 34.44 -14.51
C ASP A 1021 -16.31 34.41 -14.64
N LEU A 1022 -16.95 35.57 -14.46
CA LEU A 1022 -18.39 35.71 -14.64
C LEU A 1022 -18.84 35.45 -16.09
N ALA A 1023 -18.05 35.90 -17.06
CA ALA A 1023 -18.32 35.62 -18.47
C ALA A 1023 -18.18 34.12 -18.80
N ASP A 1024 -17.33 33.38 -18.09
CA ASP A 1024 -17.22 31.93 -18.24
C ASP A 1024 -18.47 31.23 -17.68
N GLY A 1025 -18.97 31.64 -16.51
CA GLY A 1025 -20.23 31.13 -15.94
C GLY A 1025 -21.47 31.46 -16.79
N TYR A 1026 -21.64 32.72 -17.19
CA TYR A 1026 -22.74 33.15 -18.08
C TYR A 1026 -22.72 32.38 -19.41
N TYR A 1027 -21.53 32.12 -19.94
CA TYR A 1027 -21.32 31.37 -21.16
C TYR A 1027 -21.86 29.93 -21.06
N ALA A 1028 -21.54 29.21 -19.98
CA ALA A 1028 -22.02 27.84 -19.79
C ALA A 1028 -23.54 27.79 -19.56
N ALA A 1029 -24.08 28.70 -18.74
CA ALA A 1029 -25.52 28.82 -18.48
C ALA A 1029 -26.32 29.09 -19.78
N THR A 1030 -25.88 30.06 -20.58
CA THR A 1030 -26.50 30.39 -21.88
C THR A 1030 -26.45 29.19 -22.83
N LEU A 1031 -25.35 28.45 -22.82
CA LEU A 1031 -25.20 27.27 -23.67
C LEU A 1031 -26.12 26.10 -23.24
N GLN A 1032 -26.35 25.92 -21.94
CA GLN A 1032 -27.30 24.94 -21.42
C GLN A 1032 -28.72 25.24 -21.90
N LEU A 1033 -29.18 26.48 -21.66
CA LEU A 1033 -30.50 26.95 -22.07
C LEU A 1033 -30.70 26.82 -23.58
N ARG A 1034 -29.68 27.20 -24.35
CA ARG A 1034 -29.68 27.03 -25.80
C ARG A 1034 -29.86 25.56 -26.19
N ASN A 1035 -29.06 24.64 -25.63
CA ASN A 1035 -29.16 23.22 -25.97
C ASN A 1035 -30.54 22.63 -25.65
N GLN A 1036 -31.14 23.02 -24.52
CA GLN A 1036 -32.50 22.64 -24.13
C GLN A 1036 -33.55 23.13 -25.15
N MET A 1037 -33.47 24.40 -25.58
CA MET A 1037 -34.38 24.96 -26.59
C MET A 1037 -34.30 24.23 -27.94
N TYR A 1038 -33.11 23.84 -28.40
CA TYR A 1038 -32.97 23.11 -29.67
C TYR A 1038 -33.39 21.63 -29.57
N ALA A 1039 -33.20 21.01 -28.41
CA ALA A 1039 -33.71 19.66 -28.16
C ALA A 1039 -35.24 19.64 -28.22
N GLY A 1040 -35.91 20.61 -27.59
CA GLY A 1040 -37.38 20.76 -27.62
C GLY A 1040 -37.96 21.02 -29.02
N LYS A 1041 -37.23 21.73 -29.90
CA LYS A 1041 -37.66 21.91 -31.30
C LYS A 1041 -37.55 20.64 -32.14
N LYS A 1042 -36.55 19.78 -31.87
CA LYS A 1042 -36.40 18.48 -32.57
C LYS A 1042 -37.50 17.48 -32.19
N THR A 1043 -37.90 17.44 -30.91
CA THR A 1043 -39.02 16.59 -30.47
C THR A 1043 -40.36 17.12 -30.97
N GLY A 1044 -40.58 18.45 -30.99
CA GLY A 1044 -41.76 19.06 -31.62
C GLY A 1044 -41.93 18.72 -33.11
N LEU A 1045 -40.84 18.78 -33.88
CA LEU A 1045 -40.84 18.40 -35.31
C LEU A 1045 -41.05 16.89 -35.54
N SER A 1046 -40.68 16.02 -34.58
CA SER A 1046 -40.98 14.57 -34.66
C SER A 1046 -42.44 14.23 -34.33
N VAL A 1047 -43.11 15.04 -33.51
CA VAL A 1047 -44.55 14.91 -33.21
C VAL A 1047 -45.40 15.52 -34.34
N GLU A 1048 -44.95 16.61 -34.96
CA GLU A 1048 -45.61 17.18 -36.15
C GLU A 1048 -45.43 16.32 -37.41
N SER A 1049 -44.30 15.62 -37.58
CA SER A 1049 -44.11 14.68 -38.70
C SER A 1049 -44.86 13.35 -38.53
N SER A 1050 -45.17 12.94 -37.30
CA SER A 1050 -46.07 11.80 -37.03
C SER A 1050 -47.55 12.17 -37.14
N ASN A 1051 -47.92 13.43 -36.86
CA ASN A 1051 -49.28 13.94 -37.12
C ASN A 1051 -49.53 14.35 -38.58
N ALA A 1052 -48.48 14.74 -39.33
CA ALA A 1052 -48.58 15.01 -40.78
C ALA A 1052 -48.60 13.73 -41.64
N GLY A 1053 -48.17 12.59 -41.10
CA GLY A 1053 -48.25 11.27 -41.73
C GLY A 1053 -49.62 10.58 -41.64
N ASN A 1054 -50.57 11.14 -40.88
CA ASN A 1054 -51.89 10.54 -40.64
C ASN A 1054 -53.07 11.31 -41.29
N GLN A 1055 -52.78 12.18 -42.27
CA GLN A 1055 -53.81 12.94 -43.01
C GLN A 1055 -53.77 12.76 -44.55
N THR A 1056 -53.03 11.78 -45.09
CA THR A 1056 -53.00 11.51 -46.56
C THR A 1056 -53.14 10.04 -46.95
N ALA A 1057 -53.84 9.22 -46.15
CA ALA A 1057 -54.17 7.84 -46.52
C ALA A 1057 -55.64 7.49 -46.20
N SER A 1058 -56.56 8.18 -46.86
CA SER A 1058 -57.95 7.72 -47.02
C SER A 1058 -58.56 8.30 -48.30
N GLU A 1059 -58.10 7.85 -49.48
CA GLU A 1059 -58.89 7.86 -50.73
C GLU A 1059 -58.15 7.14 -51.88
N GLY A 1060 -58.75 6.04 -52.38
CA GLY A 1060 -58.41 5.31 -53.62
C GLY A 1060 -57.24 4.32 -53.50
N GLY A 1061 -57.33 3.01 -53.77
CA GLY A 1061 -58.24 2.26 -54.62
C GLY A 1061 -57.41 1.56 -55.72
N TYR A 1062 -57.34 0.21 -55.64
CA TYR A 1062 -56.59 -0.79 -56.43
C TYR A 1062 -55.20 -1.19 -55.92
#